data_AF-A0A662AJE9-F1
#
_entry.id   AF-A0A662AJE9-F1
#
_cell.length_a   1.000
_cell.length_b   1.000
_cell.length_c   1.000
_cell.angle_alpha   90.00
_cell.angle_beta   90.00
_cell.angle_gamma   90.00
#
_symmetry.space_group_name_H-M   'P 1'
#
loop_
_entity.id
_entity.type
_entity.pdbx_description
1 polymer ?
#
loop_
_entity_poly.entity_id
_entity_poly.type
_entity_poly.pdbx_seq_one_letter_code
_entity_poly.pdbx_strand_id
1 'polypeptide(L)'
;MGNSSSFGQSLQKIKKDGKIRVAFTESGLSSVNFKFALEFAKFLNVEMEVVEVKWEETFSNDGVIPNNYQTTPKINYIPDALRKADFICGTIYQYEWRKKFFDYAGVLELSDLLIASGKVKNLKSYEDLKGLTIAFLENSSYQTHIEAINNRIGGGINFVKTKSEKESIDLLKTGEVDGYITIAYNALEAIKDNKDFKIAFPVAPIKKAGWAVRKGNTELEEEINNFFETIKGNGKLNQLFTAHYNIDYNTYYEIISSYSQTQNVTTHQRDLDEIIESGTLIVALRDRLMVYSKNKKQFNTYLAEEFANYIGVDLEIKFTPAFSKYFENANGEILKDSSYTPEWFNYFDVACEIIVPLEWRQKKVDLIPFIPYAQVVISRKDINIHSLNDLKRYRGVTSKGSAQEDILINNNINNYYYSKGNNFLRDISSGKADYAIGSDAVFRISDYSNLEAKFVIGQVGKDGWAIKKNQPKLRRKILEFIDYANKEGLLDKYFKIQTGMKFKSTENYLTVLQETYQSGVFPFVFYGTKEGLPQEDILSIFQDKDNYMWFGTHAGAVKYNGREMKVFDKTKGFNSNSVFDIAQDEEGTMFFTTLDGITIIDESKISNIFPGFSFRKIFIDFKNNKWFFGDYGIAKYSFDREERILSKENLNLPRKVYSLTMSEQGITYIASKEGFFSLNNEFEVHQISADPSYYVFIDEDNQMWTSTINGVYVVDLADYDEKDFGKNINNQLSLPDNTIIKSITQTKNGIIWFISDDKIFQLITLQQKPIVYDVNIGLEKQRILSFTQDNEENLWIG
;
A
#
# COMPACT_ATOMS: atom_id res chain seq x y z
N MET A 1 -26.69 -20.80 44.02
CA MET A 1 -26.87 -22.20 43.59
C MET A 1 -28.29 -22.36 43.07
N GLY A 2 -28.43 -22.40 41.75
CA GLY A 2 -29.63 -22.78 41.02
C GLY A 2 -29.15 -23.43 39.71
N ASN A 3 -29.55 -24.67 39.45
CA ASN A 3 -29.12 -25.46 38.30
C ASN A 3 -29.43 -24.71 36.99
N SER A 4 -28.43 -24.12 36.34
CA SER A 4 -28.50 -23.81 34.92
C SER A 4 -28.27 -25.12 34.16
N SER A 5 -29.34 -25.81 33.80
CA SER A 5 -29.30 -26.89 32.82
C SER A 5 -28.58 -26.39 31.56
N SER A 6 -27.50 -27.06 31.17
CA SER A 6 -26.83 -26.80 29.90
C SER A 6 -27.74 -27.26 28.77
N PHE A 7 -28.41 -26.31 28.12
CA PHE A 7 -29.14 -26.55 26.88
C PHE A 7 -28.19 -26.46 25.67
N GLY A 8 -28.56 -27.12 24.56
CA GLY A 8 -27.66 -27.51 23.49
C GLY A 8 -27.15 -28.94 23.70
N GLN A 9 -28.08 -29.89 23.78
CA GLN A 9 -27.78 -31.30 24.03
C GLN A 9 -27.11 -31.96 22.81
N SER A 10 -26.27 -32.98 23.05
CA SER A 10 -25.80 -33.82 21.96
C SER A 10 -26.94 -34.65 21.37
N LEU A 11 -26.80 -35.09 20.12
CA LEU A 11 -27.83 -35.88 19.44
C LEU A 11 -28.18 -37.16 20.22
N GLN A 12 -27.18 -37.81 20.82
CA GLN A 12 -27.39 -38.98 21.66
C GLN A 12 -28.28 -38.69 22.87
N LYS A 13 -28.11 -37.52 23.50
CA LYS A 13 -28.91 -37.12 24.65
C LYS A 13 -30.35 -36.79 24.24
N ILE A 14 -30.55 -36.11 23.11
CA ILE A 14 -31.88 -35.86 22.54
C ILE A 14 -32.63 -37.17 22.30
N LYS A 15 -31.97 -38.15 21.66
CA LYS A 15 -32.55 -39.49 21.39
C LYS A 15 -32.85 -40.25 22.69
N LYS A 16 -32.00 -40.12 23.72
CA LYS A 16 -32.20 -40.76 25.03
C LYS A 16 -33.33 -40.12 25.85
N ASP A 17 -33.38 -38.79 25.89
CA ASP A 17 -34.40 -38.03 26.62
C ASP A 17 -35.76 -38.10 25.92
N GLY A 18 -35.79 -38.48 24.64
CA GLY A 18 -36.99 -38.62 23.83
C GLY A 18 -37.64 -37.27 23.48
N LYS A 19 -36.90 -36.17 23.64
CA LYS A 19 -37.40 -34.79 23.47
C LYS A 19 -36.36 -33.91 22.77
N ILE A 20 -36.80 -33.05 21.86
CA ILE A 20 -35.98 -32.04 21.19
C ILE A 20 -36.58 -30.65 21.37
N ARG A 21 -35.78 -29.68 21.82
CA ARG A 21 -36.23 -28.28 21.99
C ARG A 21 -35.88 -27.47 20.77
N VAL A 22 -36.90 -26.87 20.15
CA VAL A 22 -36.72 -26.12 18.91
C VAL A 22 -37.14 -24.67 19.12
N ALA A 23 -36.19 -23.75 18.92
CA ALA A 23 -36.46 -22.32 19.03
C ALA A 23 -37.12 -21.78 17.75
N PHE A 24 -38.22 -21.05 17.92
CA PHE A 24 -38.92 -20.35 16.83
C PHE A 24 -39.13 -18.88 17.20
N THR A 25 -38.99 -18.00 16.21
CA THR A 25 -39.57 -16.66 16.31
C THR A 25 -41.06 -16.69 16.00
N GLU A 26 -41.79 -15.62 16.32
CA GLU A 26 -43.21 -15.47 16.00
C GLU A 26 -43.49 -15.75 14.51
N SER A 27 -42.67 -15.20 13.61
CA SER A 27 -42.75 -15.47 12.16
C SER A 27 -42.37 -16.91 11.77
N GLY A 28 -41.54 -17.58 12.57
CA GLY A 28 -41.10 -18.95 12.33
C GLY A 28 -42.21 -19.97 12.56
N LEU A 29 -43.06 -19.75 13.57
CA LEU A 29 -44.18 -20.62 13.94
C LEU A 29 -45.23 -20.77 12.83
N SER A 30 -45.48 -19.70 12.08
CA SER A 30 -46.45 -19.69 10.97
C SER A 30 -45.84 -20.11 9.62
N SER A 31 -44.54 -20.39 9.58
CA SER A 31 -43.81 -20.71 8.34
C SER A 31 -43.71 -22.21 8.04
N VAL A 32 -43.31 -22.56 6.82
CA VAL A 32 -43.01 -23.96 6.44
C VAL A 32 -41.93 -24.61 7.33
N ASN A 33 -41.04 -23.82 7.95
CA ASN A 33 -40.00 -24.32 8.84
C ASN A 33 -40.58 -25.06 10.05
N PHE A 34 -41.75 -24.63 10.55
CA PHE A 34 -42.43 -25.34 11.63
C PHE A 34 -42.86 -26.76 11.20
N LYS A 35 -43.37 -26.90 9.97
CA LYS A 35 -43.72 -28.21 9.39
C LYS A 35 -42.49 -29.08 9.19
N PHE A 36 -41.38 -28.51 8.73
CA PHE A 36 -40.11 -29.22 8.61
C PHE A 36 -39.57 -29.70 9.96
N ALA A 37 -39.64 -28.88 11.01
CA ALA A 37 -39.22 -29.27 12.36
C ALA A 37 -40.10 -30.39 12.95
N LEU A 38 -41.41 -30.37 12.70
CA LEU A 38 -42.31 -31.46 13.11
C LEU A 38 -41.93 -32.79 12.44
N GLU A 39 -41.64 -32.76 11.13
CA GLU A 39 -41.19 -33.95 10.41
C GLU A 39 -39.78 -34.38 10.82
N PHE A 40 -38.92 -33.44 11.21
CA PHE A 40 -37.60 -33.77 11.77
C PHE A 40 -37.70 -34.46 13.14
N ALA A 41 -38.58 -34.00 14.03
CA ALA A 41 -38.82 -34.67 15.30
C ALA A 41 -39.34 -36.11 15.10
N LYS A 42 -40.21 -36.32 14.11
CA LYS A 42 -40.65 -37.67 13.70
C LYS A 42 -39.50 -38.50 13.13
N PHE A 43 -38.64 -37.91 12.30
CA PHE A 43 -37.45 -38.56 11.75
C PHE A 43 -36.50 -39.06 12.84
N LEU A 44 -36.38 -38.30 13.94
CA LEU A 44 -35.59 -38.68 15.12
C LEU A 44 -36.32 -39.62 16.10
N ASN A 45 -37.62 -39.85 15.91
CA ASN A 45 -38.49 -40.55 16.85
C ASN A 45 -38.49 -39.92 18.27
N VAL A 46 -38.63 -38.60 18.34
CA VAL A 46 -38.69 -37.81 19.59
C VAL A 46 -39.87 -36.85 19.61
N GLU A 47 -40.27 -36.38 20.79
CA GLU A 47 -41.26 -35.32 20.97
C GLU A 47 -40.63 -33.94 20.76
N MET A 48 -41.30 -33.04 20.03
CA MET A 48 -40.84 -31.67 19.84
C MET A 48 -41.40 -30.75 20.93
N GLU A 49 -40.51 -30.05 21.64
CA GLU A 49 -40.84 -28.96 22.56
C GLU A 49 -40.57 -27.61 21.86
N VAL A 50 -41.61 -26.79 21.73
CA VAL A 50 -41.52 -25.47 21.09
C VAL A 50 -40.99 -24.45 22.10
N VAL A 51 -39.93 -23.73 21.73
CA VAL A 51 -39.36 -22.63 22.51
C VAL A 51 -39.56 -21.33 21.75
N GLU A 52 -40.47 -20.48 22.21
CA GLU A 52 -40.67 -19.17 21.59
C GLU A 52 -39.55 -18.21 22.00
N VAL A 53 -38.91 -17.57 21.01
CA VAL A 53 -37.83 -16.59 21.21
C VAL A 53 -38.07 -15.34 20.38
N LYS A 54 -37.63 -14.18 20.89
CA LYS A 54 -37.59 -12.95 20.08
C LYS A 54 -36.46 -13.02 19.06
N TRP A 55 -36.56 -12.26 17.97
CA TRP A 55 -35.51 -12.23 16.93
C TRP A 55 -34.15 -11.81 17.52
N GLU A 56 -34.16 -10.85 18.45
CA GLU A 56 -32.97 -10.34 19.14
C GLU A 56 -32.23 -11.45 19.90
N GLU A 57 -32.94 -12.45 20.43
CA GLU A 57 -32.37 -13.56 21.19
C GLU A 57 -31.54 -14.52 20.33
N THR A 58 -31.68 -14.42 18.99
CA THR A 58 -30.80 -15.11 18.04
C THR A 58 -29.37 -14.57 18.11
N PHE A 59 -29.19 -13.34 18.58
CA PHE A 59 -27.88 -12.66 18.61
C PHE A 59 -27.52 -12.08 19.98
N SER A 60 -28.43 -11.98 20.93
CA SER A 60 -28.13 -11.43 22.25
C SER A 60 -27.34 -12.40 23.13
N ASN A 61 -26.59 -11.82 24.06
CA ASN A 61 -25.88 -12.49 25.13
C ASN A 61 -26.33 -11.86 26.44
N ASP A 62 -27.04 -12.62 27.28
CA ASP A 62 -27.62 -12.13 28.54
C ASP A 62 -28.53 -10.91 28.33
N GLY A 63 -29.33 -10.95 27.26
CA GLY A 63 -30.27 -9.89 26.88
C GLY A 63 -29.64 -8.68 26.19
N VAL A 64 -28.34 -8.68 25.94
CA VAL A 64 -27.62 -7.56 25.29
C VAL A 64 -27.06 -7.98 23.94
N ILE A 65 -27.28 -7.18 22.90
CA ILE A 65 -26.59 -7.33 21.61
C ILE A 65 -25.33 -6.45 21.65
N PRO A 66 -24.11 -7.01 21.57
CA PRO A 66 -22.89 -6.22 21.64
C PRO A 66 -22.78 -5.21 20.49
N ASN A 67 -22.27 -4.00 20.76
CA ASN A 67 -21.99 -3.02 19.72
C ASN A 67 -20.97 -3.56 18.71
N ASN A 68 -21.15 -3.26 17.42
CA ASN A 68 -20.24 -3.68 16.34
C ASN A 68 -20.02 -5.21 16.24
N TYR A 69 -20.93 -6.03 16.77
CA TYR A 69 -20.86 -7.51 16.71
C TYR A 69 -20.79 -8.05 15.27
N GLN A 70 -21.39 -7.34 14.32
CA GLN A 70 -21.34 -7.67 12.89
C GLN A 70 -20.00 -7.33 12.23
N THR A 71 -19.13 -6.54 12.84
CA THR A 71 -17.87 -6.08 12.21
C THR A 71 -16.62 -6.46 12.99
N THR A 72 -16.75 -6.85 14.26
CA THR A 72 -15.61 -7.16 15.15
C THR A 72 -15.28 -8.66 15.08
N PRO A 73 -14.07 -9.09 14.66
CA PRO A 73 -13.74 -10.51 14.50
C PRO A 73 -13.67 -11.30 15.81
N LYS A 74 -13.32 -10.64 16.92
CA LYS A 74 -13.07 -11.29 18.23
C LYS A 74 -14.32 -11.60 19.05
N ILE A 75 -15.51 -11.13 18.63
CA ILE A 75 -16.75 -11.34 19.39
C ILE A 75 -17.31 -12.73 19.06
N ASN A 76 -17.35 -13.62 20.06
CA ASN A 76 -17.91 -14.98 19.97
C ASN A 76 -18.55 -15.36 21.32
N TYR A 77 -19.76 -15.90 21.28
CA TYR A 77 -20.53 -16.40 22.44
C TYR A 77 -21.70 -17.27 21.94
N ILE A 78 -22.36 -17.97 22.88
CA ILE A 78 -23.60 -18.71 22.60
C ILE A 78 -24.78 -17.76 22.78
N PRO A 79 -25.60 -17.51 21.75
CA PRO A 79 -26.77 -16.64 21.86
C PRO A 79 -27.83 -17.16 22.83
N ASP A 80 -28.63 -16.26 23.38
CA ASP A 80 -29.67 -16.58 24.36
C ASP A 80 -30.67 -17.62 23.85
N ALA A 81 -31.06 -17.58 22.57
CA ALA A 81 -31.94 -18.59 21.97
C ALA A 81 -31.35 -20.00 22.01
N LEU A 82 -30.04 -20.14 21.74
CA LEU A 82 -29.32 -21.43 21.80
C LEU A 82 -28.97 -21.88 23.22
N ARG A 83 -29.24 -21.05 24.23
CA ARG A 83 -29.25 -21.45 25.64
C ARG A 83 -30.61 -21.95 26.12
N LYS A 84 -31.65 -21.83 25.31
CA LYS A 84 -33.02 -22.25 25.63
C LYS A 84 -33.48 -23.43 24.79
N ALA A 85 -32.89 -23.61 23.61
CA ALA A 85 -33.23 -24.67 22.66
C ALA A 85 -31.99 -25.40 22.14
N ASP A 86 -32.19 -26.55 21.50
CA ASP A 86 -31.11 -27.34 20.90
C ASP A 86 -30.67 -26.77 19.54
N PHE A 87 -31.61 -26.16 18.80
CA PHE A 87 -31.34 -25.37 17.59
C PHE A 87 -32.42 -24.31 17.38
N ILE A 88 -32.12 -23.32 16.54
CA ILE A 88 -33.07 -22.29 16.09
C ILE A 88 -33.56 -22.67 14.70
N CYS A 89 -34.87 -22.87 14.58
CA CYS A 89 -35.54 -23.19 13.34
C CYS A 89 -36.09 -21.92 12.68
N GLY A 90 -35.68 -21.64 11.44
CA GLY A 90 -36.16 -20.48 10.71
C GLY A 90 -35.31 -20.14 9.49
N THR A 91 -35.63 -18.99 8.88
CA THR A 91 -34.97 -18.50 7.68
C THR A 91 -33.78 -17.60 8.04
N ILE A 92 -32.71 -18.20 8.56
CA ILE A 92 -31.52 -17.44 8.98
C ILE A 92 -30.52 -17.38 7.82
N TYR A 93 -30.44 -16.23 7.14
CA TYR A 93 -29.43 -16.01 6.09
C TYR A 93 -28.00 -16.27 6.59
N GLN A 94 -27.20 -16.93 5.76
CA GLN A 94 -25.81 -17.25 6.02
C GLN A 94 -24.91 -16.05 5.74
N TYR A 95 -24.73 -15.20 6.75
CA TYR A 95 -23.71 -14.16 6.72
C TYR A 95 -22.48 -14.64 7.49
N GLU A 96 -21.28 -14.32 6.99
CA GLU A 96 -20.03 -14.71 7.64
C GLU A 96 -19.96 -14.25 9.10
N TRP A 97 -20.48 -13.06 9.41
CA TRP A 97 -20.51 -12.57 10.78
C TRP A 97 -21.40 -13.41 11.71
N ARG A 98 -22.45 -14.06 11.20
CA ARG A 98 -23.36 -14.91 11.97
C ARG A 98 -22.75 -16.25 12.33
N LYS A 99 -21.86 -16.77 11.46
CA LYS A 99 -21.07 -17.99 11.72
C LYS A 99 -20.17 -17.88 12.94
N LYS A 100 -20.00 -16.68 13.50
CA LYS A 100 -19.34 -16.49 14.80
C LYS A 100 -20.11 -17.18 15.92
N PHE A 101 -21.45 -17.16 15.88
CA PHE A 101 -22.32 -17.53 16.99
C PHE A 101 -22.90 -18.95 16.88
N PHE A 102 -23.07 -19.46 15.66
CA PHE A 102 -23.69 -20.75 15.39
C PHE A 102 -23.28 -21.30 14.02
N ASP A 103 -23.41 -22.61 13.86
CA ASP A 103 -23.28 -23.29 12.57
C ASP A 103 -24.66 -23.43 11.91
N TYR A 104 -24.70 -23.82 10.63
CA TYR A 104 -25.92 -23.86 9.83
C TYR A 104 -26.24 -25.26 9.36
N ALA A 105 -27.49 -25.67 9.48
CA ALA A 105 -28.01 -26.93 8.94
C ALA A 105 -29.32 -26.71 8.17
N GLY A 106 -29.71 -27.66 7.31
CA GLY A 106 -31.00 -27.60 6.62
C GLY A 106 -31.12 -26.39 5.69
N VAL A 107 -30.15 -26.26 4.79
CA VAL A 107 -29.98 -25.05 3.97
C VAL A 107 -30.96 -25.01 2.80
N LEU A 108 -31.72 -23.92 2.73
CA LEU A 108 -32.58 -23.56 1.61
C LEU A 108 -31.98 -22.38 0.84
N GLU A 109 -32.24 -22.36 -0.46
CA GLU A 109 -31.80 -21.31 -1.37
C GLU A 109 -32.93 -20.33 -1.62
N LEU A 110 -32.66 -19.03 -1.46
CA LEU A 110 -33.68 -17.98 -1.48
C LEU A 110 -33.22 -16.78 -2.30
N SER A 111 -34.15 -16.05 -2.90
CA SER A 111 -33.89 -14.79 -3.61
C SER A 111 -34.91 -13.74 -3.22
N ASP A 112 -34.56 -12.46 -3.38
CA ASP A 112 -35.58 -11.41 -3.43
C ASP A 112 -36.29 -11.54 -4.78
N LEU A 113 -37.61 -11.37 -4.78
CA LEU A 113 -38.49 -11.72 -5.89
C LEU A 113 -39.34 -10.53 -6.31
N LEU A 114 -39.59 -10.44 -7.61
CA LEU A 114 -40.65 -9.61 -8.17
C LEU A 114 -41.96 -10.41 -8.20
N ILE A 115 -42.99 -9.89 -7.53
CA ILE A 115 -44.36 -10.37 -7.64
C ILE A 115 -45.10 -9.49 -8.64
N ALA A 116 -45.77 -10.11 -9.61
CA ALA A 116 -46.57 -9.40 -10.61
C ALA A 116 -48.04 -9.77 -10.49
N SER A 117 -48.90 -8.86 -10.95
CA SER A 117 -50.32 -9.15 -11.15
C SER A 117 -50.48 -10.19 -12.25
N GLY A 118 -51.36 -11.15 -12.06
CA GLY A 118 -51.69 -12.19 -13.04
C GLY A 118 -52.35 -11.65 -14.32
N LYS A 119 -52.74 -10.36 -14.31
CA LYS A 119 -53.18 -9.61 -15.49
C LYS A 119 -52.02 -9.24 -16.42
N VAL A 120 -50.80 -9.12 -15.90
CA VAL A 120 -49.59 -8.86 -16.69
C VAL A 120 -49.20 -10.15 -17.40
N LYS A 121 -49.39 -10.18 -18.72
CA LYS A 121 -49.08 -11.35 -19.56
C LYS A 121 -47.67 -11.22 -20.14
N ASN A 122 -47.00 -12.36 -20.31
CA ASN A 122 -45.73 -12.49 -21.02
C ASN A 122 -44.51 -11.82 -20.38
N LEU A 123 -44.42 -11.74 -19.05
CA LEU A 123 -43.15 -11.46 -18.38
C LEU A 123 -42.20 -12.65 -18.56
N LYS A 124 -41.19 -12.52 -19.43
CA LYS A 124 -40.11 -13.54 -19.59
C LYS A 124 -38.69 -13.02 -19.29
N SER A 125 -38.48 -11.70 -19.29
CA SER A 125 -37.18 -11.04 -19.09
C SER A 125 -37.35 -9.70 -18.35
N TYR A 126 -36.25 -9.06 -17.98
CA TYR A 126 -36.30 -7.73 -17.36
C TYR A 126 -36.73 -6.64 -18.35
N GLU A 127 -36.49 -6.83 -19.64
CA GLU A 127 -36.88 -5.93 -20.71
C GLU A 127 -38.40 -5.78 -20.80
N ASP A 128 -39.15 -6.83 -20.41
CA ASP A 128 -40.61 -6.83 -20.33
C ASP A 128 -41.15 -5.94 -19.18
N LEU A 129 -40.28 -5.41 -18.31
CA LEU A 129 -40.65 -4.45 -17.27
C LEU A 129 -40.80 -3.02 -17.79
N LYS A 130 -40.38 -2.73 -19.02
CA LYS A 130 -40.53 -1.38 -19.61
C LYS A 130 -41.99 -0.99 -19.71
N GLY A 131 -42.31 0.20 -19.20
CA GLY A 131 -43.66 0.75 -19.14
C GLY A 131 -44.47 0.25 -17.95
N LEU A 132 -44.02 -0.78 -17.22
CA LEU A 132 -44.69 -1.27 -16.03
C LEU A 132 -44.38 -0.40 -14.80
N THR A 133 -45.33 -0.38 -13.88
CA THR A 133 -45.23 0.33 -12.60
C THR A 133 -44.91 -0.66 -11.49
N ILE A 134 -43.72 -0.54 -10.91
CA ILE A 134 -43.21 -1.48 -9.90
C ILE A 134 -43.07 -0.78 -8.55
N ALA A 135 -43.74 -1.33 -7.53
CA ALA A 135 -43.63 -0.89 -6.15
C ALA A 135 -42.43 -1.52 -5.44
N PHE A 136 -41.82 -0.76 -4.53
CA PHE A 136 -40.79 -1.28 -3.63
C PHE A 136 -40.69 -0.45 -2.36
N LEU A 137 -40.28 -1.10 -1.27
CA LEU A 137 -40.03 -0.44 0.00
C LEU A 137 -38.88 0.56 -0.14
N GLU A 138 -39.12 1.82 0.20
CA GLU A 138 -38.08 2.86 0.13
C GLU A 138 -36.93 2.59 1.12
N ASN A 139 -35.71 2.97 0.74
CA ASN A 139 -34.49 2.75 1.56
C ASN A 139 -34.21 1.27 1.90
N SER A 140 -34.62 0.35 1.03
CA SER A 140 -34.36 -1.09 1.16
C SER A 140 -33.45 -1.61 0.04
N SER A 141 -32.96 -2.84 0.18
CA SER A 141 -32.23 -3.52 -0.92
C SER A 141 -33.07 -3.67 -2.19
N TYR A 142 -34.41 -3.64 -2.08
CA TYR A 142 -35.32 -3.75 -3.21
C TYR A 142 -35.20 -2.56 -4.15
N GLN A 143 -35.02 -1.36 -3.60
CA GLN A 143 -34.78 -0.14 -4.37
C GLN A 143 -33.50 -0.30 -5.20
N THR A 144 -32.42 -0.75 -4.58
CA THR A 144 -31.15 -0.99 -5.28
C THR A 144 -31.30 -1.99 -6.41
N HIS A 145 -32.01 -3.10 -6.16
CA HIS A 145 -32.24 -4.12 -7.19
C HIS A 145 -33.04 -3.59 -8.38
N ILE A 146 -34.16 -2.89 -8.15
CA ILE A 146 -34.99 -2.41 -9.27
C ILE A 146 -34.33 -1.25 -10.02
N GLU A 147 -33.58 -0.38 -9.34
CA GLU A 147 -32.81 0.67 -9.99
C GLU A 147 -31.70 0.08 -10.86
N ALA A 148 -31.00 -0.95 -10.37
CA ALA A 148 -29.99 -1.67 -11.16
C ALA A 148 -30.61 -2.33 -12.40
N ILE A 149 -31.76 -2.99 -12.25
CA ILE A 149 -32.51 -3.60 -13.36
C ILE A 149 -32.94 -2.54 -14.37
N ASN A 150 -33.54 -1.43 -13.91
CA ASN A 150 -34.00 -0.35 -14.78
C ASN A 150 -32.84 0.28 -15.56
N ASN A 151 -31.72 0.56 -14.89
CA ASN A 151 -30.52 1.09 -15.55
C ASN A 151 -30.02 0.11 -16.62
N ARG A 152 -29.97 -1.18 -16.31
CA ARG A 152 -29.46 -2.21 -17.20
C ARG A 152 -30.28 -2.37 -18.48
N ILE A 153 -31.61 -2.29 -18.40
CA ILE A 153 -32.47 -2.38 -19.58
C ILE A 153 -32.58 -1.05 -20.35
N GLY A 154 -31.86 0.00 -19.94
CA GLY A 154 -31.88 1.33 -20.57
C GLY A 154 -33.03 2.24 -20.12
N GLY A 155 -33.57 2.00 -18.92
CA GLY A 155 -34.67 2.76 -18.34
C GLY A 155 -36.06 2.28 -18.77
N GLY A 156 -37.09 2.99 -18.30
CA GLY A 156 -38.49 2.81 -18.71
C GLY A 156 -39.38 2.11 -17.69
N ILE A 157 -38.88 1.67 -16.54
CA ILE A 157 -39.71 1.19 -15.43
C ILE A 157 -40.22 2.40 -14.63
N ASN A 158 -41.52 2.43 -14.33
CA ASN A 158 -42.13 3.42 -13.44
C ASN A 158 -42.01 2.95 -11.99
N PHE A 159 -41.53 3.81 -11.10
CA PHE A 159 -41.25 3.45 -9.71
C PHE A 159 -42.30 4.00 -8.75
N VAL A 160 -42.81 3.14 -7.86
CA VAL A 160 -43.66 3.54 -6.73
C VAL A 160 -42.96 3.17 -5.43
N LYS A 161 -42.57 4.19 -4.66
CA LYS A 161 -41.94 4.00 -3.35
C LYS A 161 -43.02 3.79 -2.30
N THR A 162 -42.91 2.71 -1.55
CA THR A 162 -43.83 2.38 -0.45
C THR A 162 -43.10 2.44 0.89
N LYS A 163 -43.86 2.60 1.98
CA LYS A 163 -43.35 2.67 3.36
C LYS A 163 -43.51 1.35 4.11
N SER A 164 -44.27 0.40 3.56
CA SER A 164 -44.46 -0.92 4.14
C SER A 164 -44.76 -1.99 3.09
N GLU A 165 -44.46 -3.25 3.41
CA GLU A 165 -44.83 -4.40 2.56
C GLU A 165 -46.34 -4.49 2.34
N LYS A 166 -47.13 -4.15 3.36
CA LYS A 166 -48.59 -4.14 3.27
C LYS A 166 -49.08 -3.16 2.21
N GLU A 167 -48.49 -1.96 2.17
CA GLU A 167 -48.81 -0.95 1.15
C GLU A 167 -48.48 -1.44 -0.26
N SER A 168 -47.31 -2.07 -0.47
CA SER A 168 -46.95 -2.68 -1.76
C SER A 168 -47.97 -3.74 -2.22
N ILE A 169 -48.41 -4.58 -1.30
CA ILE A 169 -49.43 -5.62 -1.56
C ILE A 169 -50.78 -5.00 -1.90
N ASP A 170 -51.21 -3.99 -1.15
CA ASP A 170 -52.51 -3.34 -1.35
C ASP A 170 -52.55 -2.61 -2.70
N LEU A 171 -51.47 -1.93 -3.09
CA LEU A 171 -51.34 -1.30 -4.42
C LEU A 171 -51.41 -2.31 -5.57
N LEU A 172 -50.81 -3.50 -5.39
CA LEU A 172 -50.90 -4.55 -6.41
C LEU A 172 -52.33 -5.12 -6.49
N LYS A 173 -53.05 -5.23 -5.37
CA LYS A 173 -54.45 -5.68 -5.33
C LYS A 173 -55.40 -4.68 -6.00
N THR A 174 -55.21 -3.38 -5.78
CA THR A 174 -56.03 -2.32 -6.41
C THR A 174 -55.69 -2.13 -7.89
N GLY A 175 -54.53 -2.62 -8.34
CA GLY A 175 -54.06 -2.49 -9.71
C GLY A 175 -53.41 -1.14 -9.99
N GLU A 176 -52.99 -0.43 -8.94
CA GLU A 176 -52.22 0.82 -9.06
C GLU A 176 -50.76 0.57 -9.47
N VAL A 177 -50.27 -0.65 -9.23
CA VAL A 177 -48.97 -1.13 -9.71
C VAL A 177 -49.12 -2.48 -10.41
N ASP A 178 -48.20 -2.76 -11.33
CA ASP A 178 -48.14 -4.00 -12.10
C ASP A 178 -47.39 -5.11 -11.35
N GLY A 179 -46.51 -4.72 -10.42
CA GLY A 179 -45.78 -5.63 -9.55
C GLY A 179 -45.13 -4.93 -8.36
N TYR A 180 -44.57 -5.72 -7.44
CA TYR A 180 -43.74 -5.22 -6.34
C TYR A 180 -42.61 -6.19 -6.00
N ILE A 181 -41.53 -5.67 -5.39
CA ILE A 181 -40.41 -6.48 -4.93
C ILE A 181 -40.53 -6.79 -3.44
N THR A 182 -40.22 -8.03 -3.07
CA THR A 182 -40.15 -8.46 -1.67
C THR A 182 -39.18 -9.64 -1.49
N ILE A 183 -38.79 -9.94 -0.25
CA ILE A 183 -38.09 -11.19 0.12
C ILE A 183 -38.91 -12.45 -0.20
N ALA A 184 -38.22 -13.58 -0.42
CA ALA A 184 -38.80 -14.89 -0.74
C ALA A 184 -39.97 -15.29 0.15
N TYR A 185 -39.84 -15.15 1.48
CA TYR A 185 -40.88 -15.57 2.42
C TYR A 185 -42.21 -14.84 2.19
N ASN A 186 -42.17 -13.51 2.12
CA ASN A 186 -43.34 -12.68 1.86
C ASN A 186 -43.90 -12.92 0.46
N ALA A 187 -43.06 -13.14 -0.54
CA ALA A 187 -43.47 -13.49 -1.89
C ALA A 187 -44.29 -14.79 -1.93
N LEU A 188 -43.80 -15.82 -1.23
CA LEU A 188 -44.45 -17.13 -1.13
C LEU A 188 -45.78 -17.06 -0.36
N GLU A 189 -45.86 -16.30 0.73
CA GLU A 189 -47.13 -16.06 1.44
C GLU A 189 -48.10 -15.23 0.57
N ALA A 190 -47.62 -14.26 -0.20
CA ALA A 190 -48.47 -13.44 -1.07
C ALA A 190 -49.16 -14.23 -2.19
N ILE A 191 -48.45 -15.17 -2.85
CA ILE A 191 -49.06 -16.03 -3.88
C ILE A 191 -49.98 -17.10 -3.30
N LYS A 192 -49.75 -17.49 -2.05
CA LYS A 192 -50.63 -18.40 -1.31
C LYS A 192 -51.95 -17.71 -0.96
N ASP A 193 -51.88 -16.47 -0.48
CA ASP A 193 -53.04 -15.68 -0.07
C ASP A 193 -53.83 -15.11 -1.25
N ASN A 194 -53.18 -14.91 -2.40
CA ASN A 194 -53.82 -14.36 -3.59
C ASN A 194 -53.45 -15.13 -4.87
N LYS A 195 -54.41 -15.90 -5.41
CA LYS A 195 -54.24 -16.71 -6.63
C LYS A 195 -53.98 -15.89 -7.89
N ASP A 196 -54.30 -14.60 -7.88
CA ASP A 196 -54.01 -13.70 -8.99
C ASP A 196 -52.56 -13.22 -8.98
N PHE A 197 -51.78 -13.46 -7.92
CA PHE A 197 -50.38 -13.06 -7.87
C PHE A 197 -49.47 -14.16 -8.40
N LYS A 198 -48.39 -13.75 -9.08
CA LYS A 198 -47.39 -14.67 -9.61
C LYS A 198 -45.99 -14.18 -9.31
N ILE A 199 -45.09 -15.10 -8.99
CA ILE A 199 -43.66 -14.80 -8.97
C ILE A 199 -43.22 -14.63 -10.43
N ALA A 200 -42.74 -13.44 -10.78
CA ALA A 200 -42.26 -13.13 -12.12
C ALA A 200 -40.80 -13.59 -12.27
N PHE A 201 -39.87 -12.97 -11.52
CA PHE A 201 -38.45 -13.28 -11.58
C PHE A 201 -37.76 -13.06 -10.24
N PRO A 202 -36.58 -13.67 -10.02
CA PRO A 202 -35.63 -13.20 -9.04
C PRO A 202 -35.08 -11.82 -9.45
N VAL A 203 -34.92 -10.95 -8.46
CA VAL A 203 -34.30 -9.62 -8.62
C VAL A 203 -32.99 -9.48 -7.85
N ALA A 204 -32.57 -10.55 -7.16
CA ALA A 204 -31.32 -10.62 -6.41
C ALA A 204 -30.62 -11.97 -6.64
N PRO A 205 -29.31 -12.08 -6.37
CA PRO A 205 -28.63 -13.37 -6.37
C PRO A 205 -29.21 -14.32 -5.31
N ILE A 206 -29.06 -15.62 -5.56
CA ILE A 206 -29.40 -16.66 -4.58
C ILE A 206 -28.59 -16.44 -3.30
N LYS A 207 -29.30 -16.37 -2.17
CA LYS A 207 -28.80 -16.35 -0.80
C LYS A 207 -29.13 -17.70 -0.15
N LYS A 208 -28.22 -18.20 0.67
CA LYS A 208 -28.45 -19.40 1.49
C LYS A 208 -29.01 -19.01 2.85
N ALA A 209 -30.04 -19.71 3.29
CA ALA A 209 -30.59 -19.59 4.64
C ALA A 209 -30.77 -20.98 5.25
N GLY A 210 -30.58 -21.13 6.55
CA GLY A 210 -30.73 -22.41 7.21
C GLY A 210 -31.09 -22.27 8.68
N TRP A 211 -31.22 -23.41 9.34
CA TRP A 211 -31.39 -23.50 10.79
C TRP A 211 -30.05 -23.25 11.48
N ALA A 212 -30.08 -22.59 12.63
CA ALA A 212 -28.87 -22.31 13.41
C ALA A 212 -28.71 -23.36 14.50
N VAL A 213 -27.60 -24.09 14.46
CA VAL A 213 -27.22 -25.07 15.48
C VAL A 213 -26.05 -24.52 16.30
N ARG A 214 -25.94 -24.96 17.55
CA ARG A 214 -24.83 -24.52 18.41
C ARG A 214 -23.49 -24.83 17.74
N LYS A 215 -22.61 -23.84 17.73
CA LYS A 215 -21.29 -23.95 17.11
C LYS A 215 -20.51 -25.16 17.64
N GLY A 216 -20.04 -26.01 16.75
CA GLY A 216 -19.34 -27.26 17.05
C GLY A 216 -20.24 -28.46 17.37
N ASN A 217 -21.57 -28.36 17.26
CA ASN A 217 -22.49 -29.49 17.41
C ASN A 217 -22.67 -30.25 16.10
N THR A 218 -21.59 -30.86 15.62
CA THR A 218 -21.53 -31.50 14.28
C THR A 218 -22.51 -32.66 14.13
N GLU A 219 -22.77 -33.43 15.19
CA GLU A 219 -23.72 -34.56 15.14
C GLU A 219 -25.15 -34.09 14.80
N LEU A 220 -25.62 -33.03 15.47
CA LEU A 220 -26.97 -32.50 15.22
C LEU A 220 -27.04 -31.80 13.86
N GLU A 221 -25.98 -31.09 13.47
CA GLU A 221 -25.86 -30.47 12.15
C GLU A 221 -25.98 -31.50 11.02
N GLU A 222 -25.18 -32.56 11.07
CA GLU A 222 -25.18 -33.65 10.09
C GLU A 222 -26.53 -34.34 10.03
N GLU A 223 -27.16 -34.62 11.16
CA GLU A 223 -28.45 -35.30 11.21
C GLU A 223 -29.59 -34.44 10.63
N ILE A 224 -29.57 -33.13 10.86
CA ILE A 224 -30.50 -32.20 10.20
C ILE A 224 -30.27 -32.20 8.69
N ASN A 225 -29.01 -32.16 8.23
CA ASN A 225 -28.70 -32.20 6.80
C ASN A 225 -29.15 -33.53 6.17
N ASN A 226 -28.92 -34.67 6.83
CA ASN A 226 -29.41 -35.98 6.41
C ASN A 226 -30.94 -36.03 6.31
N PHE A 227 -31.64 -35.40 7.25
CA PHE A 227 -33.09 -35.26 7.18
C PHE A 227 -33.52 -34.47 5.93
N PHE A 228 -32.91 -33.31 5.66
CA PHE A 228 -33.23 -32.50 4.49
C PHE A 228 -32.96 -33.24 3.16
N GLU A 229 -31.84 -33.97 3.06
CA GLU A 229 -31.56 -34.84 1.91
C GLU A 229 -32.60 -35.96 1.78
N THR A 230 -33.02 -36.56 2.89
CA THR A 230 -34.05 -37.61 2.90
C THR A 230 -35.40 -37.09 2.40
N ILE A 231 -35.88 -35.97 2.94
CA ILE A 231 -37.18 -35.40 2.54
C ILE A 231 -37.15 -34.84 1.12
N LYS A 232 -35.98 -34.42 0.63
CA LYS A 232 -35.79 -34.03 -0.77
C LYS A 232 -35.86 -35.25 -1.68
N GLY A 233 -35.11 -36.31 -1.36
CA GLY A 233 -35.02 -37.54 -2.16
C GLY A 233 -36.33 -38.32 -2.28
N ASN A 234 -37.19 -38.29 -1.24
CA ASN A 234 -38.48 -38.96 -1.26
C ASN A 234 -39.67 -38.05 -1.66
N GLY A 235 -39.40 -36.79 -2.05
CA GLY A 235 -40.42 -35.83 -2.48
C GLY A 235 -41.25 -35.19 -1.36
N LYS A 236 -41.01 -35.55 -0.09
CA LYS A 236 -41.72 -34.99 1.07
C LYS A 236 -41.50 -33.49 1.21
N LEU A 237 -40.31 -32.98 0.86
CA LEU A 237 -40.00 -31.56 0.85
C LEU A 237 -40.93 -30.79 -0.08
N ASN A 238 -41.10 -31.25 -1.32
CA ASN A 238 -42.07 -30.67 -2.27
C ASN A 238 -43.50 -30.76 -1.76
N GLN A 239 -43.88 -31.89 -1.14
CA GLN A 239 -45.21 -32.06 -0.56
C GLN A 239 -45.50 -31.01 0.53
N LEU A 240 -44.58 -30.82 1.47
CA LEU A 240 -44.73 -29.87 2.58
C LEU A 240 -44.72 -28.42 2.08
N PHE A 241 -43.85 -28.11 1.12
CA PHE A 241 -43.74 -26.78 0.51
C PHE A 241 -45.02 -26.43 -0.25
N THR A 242 -45.54 -27.36 -1.08
CA THR A 242 -46.80 -27.21 -1.82
C THR A 242 -47.98 -27.05 -0.86
N ALA A 243 -48.06 -27.88 0.18
CA ALA A 243 -49.13 -27.80 1.18
C ALA A 243 -49.09 -26.51 2.01
N HIS A 244 -48.00 -25.73 1.95
CA HIS A 244 -47.89 -24.46 2.65
C HIS A 244 -48.05 -23.26 1.73
N TYR A 245 -47.39 -23.24 0.58
CA TYR A 245 -47.30 -22.07 -0.31
C TYR A 245 -48.05 -22.22 -1.65
N ASN A 246 -48.71 -23.34 -1.92
CA ASN A 246 -49.35 -23.66 -3.21
C ASN A 246 -48.39 -23.67 -4.42
N ILE A 247 -47.08 -23.80 -4.17
CA ILE A 247 -46.02 -24.03 -5.15
C ILE A 247 -45.08 -25.08 -4.56
N ASP A 248 -44.53 -25.99 -5.36
CA ASP A 248 -43.50 -26.92 -4.88
C ASP A 248 -42.11 -26.26 -4.87
N TYR A 249 -41.18 -26.82 -4.10
CA TYR A 249 -39.87 -26.21 -3.92
C TYR A 249 -39.02 -26.28 -5.20
N ASN A 250 -39.15 -27.32 -6.02
CA ASN A 250 -38.39 -27.41 -7.27
C ASN A 250 -38.81 -26.32 -8.26
N THR A 251 -40.12 -26.10 -8.43
CA THR A 251 -40.62 -24.99 -9.27
C THR A 251 -40.13 -23.64 -8.75
N TYR A 252 -40.22 -23.40 -7.43
CA TYR A 252 -39.64 -22.20 -6.82
C TYR A 252 -38.13 -22.08 -7.07
N TYR A 253 -37.40 -23.20 -6.95
CA TYR A 253 -35.97 -23.28 -7.15
C TYR A 253 -35.56 -22.96 -8.59
N GLU A 254 -36.29 -23.47 -9.57
CA GLU A 254 -36.11 -23.17 -10.99
C GLU A 254 -36.29 -21.67 -11.26
N ILE A 255 -37.31 -21.05 -10.64
CA ILE A 255 -37.54 -19.60 -10.75
C ILE A 255 -36.34 -18.83 -10.20
N ILE A 256 -35.89 -19.08 -8.99
CA ILE A 256 -34.75 -18.32 -8.42
C ILE A 256 -33.43 -18.62 -9.14
N SER A 257 -33.27 -19.81 -9.72
CA SER A 257 -32.10 -20.20 -10.51
C SER A 257 -32.04 -19.51 -11.87
N SER A 258 -33.17 -19.01 -12.37
CA SER A 258 -33.21 -18.22 -13.60
C SER A 258 -32.52 -16.85 -13.49
N TYR A 259 -32.13 -16.42 -12.28
CA TYR A 259 -31.44 -15.14 -12.06
C TYR A 259 -30.23 -14.96 -12.97
N SER A 260 -29.38 -15.98 -13.12
CA SER A 260 -28.21 -15.92 -14.01
C SER A 260 -28.57 -15.82 -15.50
N GLN A 261 -29.74 -16.31 -15.90
CA GLN A 261 -30.22 -16.30 -17.28
C GLN A 261 -30.94 -14.99 -17.63
N THR A 262 -31.73 -14.42 -16.71
CA THR A 262 -32.32 -13.07 -16.83
C THR A 262 -31.27 -11.97 -16.69
N GLN A 263 -30.08 -12.34 -16.22
CA GLN A 263 -28.97 -11.44 -16.02
C GLN A 263 -28.30 -10.99 -17.32
N ASN A 264 -28.33 -11.66 -18.49
CA ASN A 264 -27.62 -11.20 -19.72
C ASN A 264 -26.32 -10.39 -19.42
N VAL A 265 -25.64 -10.78 -18.33
CA VAL A 265 -24.55 -10.07 -17.69
C VAL A 265 -23.51 -11.09 -17.98
N THR A 266 -22.75 -10.81 -19.03
CA THR A 266 -21.35 -11.17 -18.99
C THR A 266 -20.84 -10.60 -17.66
N THR A 267 -20.87 -11.42 -16.61
CA THR A 267 -20.07 -11.20 -15.43
C THR A 267 -18.67 -11.18 -16.00
N HIS A 268 -18.08 -10.00 -16.11
CA HIS A 268 -16.80 -9.79 -16.75
C HIS A 268 -15.73 -10.29 -15.79
N GLN A 269 -15.64 -11.61 -15.64
CA GLN A 269 -14.59 -12.28 -14.91
C GLN A 269 -13.69 -12.94 -15.94
N ARG A 270 -12.84 -12.11 -16.53
CA ARG A 270 -11.86 -12.57 -17.51
C ARG A 270 -10.54 -12.89 -16.83
N ASP A 271 -9.98 -14.07 -17.05
CA ASP A 271 -8.56 -14.28 -16.77
C ASP A 271 -7.71 -13.83 -17.98
N LEU A 272 -6.40 -14.00 -17.92
CA LEU A 272 -5.46 -13.48 -18.92
C LEU A 272 -5.80 -13.86 -20.36
N ASP A 273 -6.17 -15.11 -20.62
CA ASP A 273 -6.39 -15.60 -22.00
C ASP A 273 -7.59 -14.89 -22.64
N GLU A 274 -8.66 -14.68 -21.89
CA GLU A 274 -9.88 -13.98 -22.35
C GLU A 274 -9.62 -12.48 -22.56
N ILE A 275 -8.72 -11.89 -21.78
CA ILE A 275 -8.28 -10.50 -21.98
C ILE A 275 -7.51 -10.40 -23.30
N ILE A 276 -6.55 -11.30 -23.54
CA ILE A 276 -5.77 -11.34 -24.79
C ILE A 276 -6.68 -11.59 -25.99
N GLU A 277 -7.60 -12.56 -25.90
CA GLU A 277 -8.55 -12.88 -26.97
C GLU A 277 -9.47 -11.70 -27.31
N SER A 278 -9.88 -10.92 -26.30
CA SER A 278 -10.69 -9.73 -26.52
C SER A 278 -9.94 -8.56 -27.15
N GLY A 279 -8.60 -8.54 -27.08
CA GLY A 279 -7.77 -7.43 -27.50
C GLY A 279 -7.82 -6.19 -26.60
N THR A 280 -8.51 -6.21 -25.45
CA THR A 280 -8.62 -5.04 -24.56
C THR A 280 -8.52 -5.41 -23.08
N LEU A 281 -7.59 -4.75 -22.38
CA LEU A 281 -7.49 -4.72 -20.92
C LEU A 281 -8.32 -3.55 -20.37
N ILE A 282 -9.24 -3.83 -19.46
CA ILE A 282 -10.05 -2.82 -18.78
C ILE A 282 -9.49 -2.61 -17.37
N VAL A 283 -9.04 -1.39 -17.06
CA VAL A 283 -8.52 -1.05 -15.73
C VAL A 283 -9.39 -0.03 -15.01
N ALA A 284 -9.47 -0.13 -13.69
CA ALA A 284 -10.06 0.89 -12.84
C ALA A 284 -9.00 1.83 -12.25
N LEU A 285 -9.21 3.13 -12.44
CA LEU A 285 -8.37 4.21 -11.91
C LEU A 285 -9.21 5.25 -11.18
N ARG A 286 -8.63 5.96 -10.22
CA ARG A 286 -9.32 7.02 -9.47
C ARG A 286 -8.54 8.32 -9.55
N ASP A 287 -9.27 9.44 -9.60
CA ASP A 287 -8.68 10.78 -9.50
C ASP A 287 -8.00 10.97 -8.13
N ARG A 288 -6.69 10.75 -8.14
CA ARG A 288 -5.77 10.79 -7.00
C ARG A 288 -4.35 10.86 -7.52
N LEU A 289 -3.50 11.61 -6.82
CA LEU A 289 -2.06 11.59 -7.04
C LEU A 289 -1.51 10.16 -7.09
N MET A 290 -0.51 9.91 -7.92
CA MET A 290 0.07 8.60 -8.22
C MET A 290 -0.86 7.65 -8.99
N VAL A 291 -2.18 7.87 -9.02
CA VAL A 291 -3.14 6.97 -9.64
C VAL A 291 -3.61 7.50 -11.00
N TYR A 292 -4.31 8.63 -10.99
CA TYR A 292 -4.80 9.30 -12.19
C TYR A 292 -5.08 10.78 -11.92
N SER A 293 -4.88 11.62 -12.94
CA SER A 293 -5.32 13.01 -12.98
C SER A 293 -5.70 13.38 -14.40
N LYS A 294 -6.75 14.19 -14.57
CA LYS A 294 -7.21 14.66 -15.89
C LYS A 294 -6.14 15.45 -16.66
N ASN A 295 -5.27 16.15 -15.94
CA ASN A 295 -4.34 17.11 -16.55
C ASN A 295 -2.94 16.54 -16.78
N LYS A 296 -2.59 15.43 -16.12
CA LYS A 296 -1.24 14.85 -16.18
C LYS A 296 -1.29 13.35 -15.88
N LYS A 297 -0.69 12.54 -16.76
CA LYS A 297 -0.48 11.10 -16.50
C LYS A 297 0.27 10.89 -15.18
N GLN A 298 -0.21 9.92 -14.40
CA GLN A 298 0.35 9.57 -13.10
C GLN A 298 1.07 8.23 -13.16
N PHE A 299 1.82 7.89 -12.12
CA PHE A 299 2.57 6.64 -12.00
C PHE A 299 1.77 5.37 -12.39
N ASN A 300 0.60 5.13 -11.77
CA ASN A 300 -0.21 3.95 -12.11
C ASN A 300 -0.87 4.05 -13.49
N THR A 301 -1.10 5.27 -14.01
CA THR A 301 -1.59 5.43 -15.39
C THR A 301 -0.53 4.97 -16.39
N TYR A 302 0.73 5.38 -16.19
CA TYR A 302 1.85 4.91 -17.01
C TYR A 302 2.02 3.40 -16.90
N LEU A 303 2.02 2.84 -15.68
CA LEU A 303 2.17 1.39 -15.52
C LEU A 303 1.01 0.58 -16.09
N ALA A 304 -0.22 1.09 -16.06
CA ALA A 304 -1.35 0.42 -16.70
C ALA A 304 -1.19 0.36 -18.23
N GLU A 305 -0.70 1.45 -18.85
CA GLU A 305 -0.39 1.49 -20.29
C GLU A 305 0.76 0.55 -20.64
N GLU A 306 1.84 0.56 -19.87
CA GLU A 306 2.98 -0.35 -20.06
C GLU A 306 2.56 -1.81 -19.89
N PHE A 307 1.67 -2.11 -18.94
CA PHE A 307 1.17 -3.47 -18.76
C PHE A 307 0.30 -3.93 -19.93
N ALA A 308 -0.58 -3.07 -20.45
CA ALA A 308 -1.38 -3.36 -21.65
C ALA A 308 -0.49 -3.62 -22.86
N ASN A 309 0.53 -2.78 -23.07
CA ASN A 309 1.55 -2.97 -24.12
C ASN A 309 2.31 -4.29 -23.93
N TYR A 310 2.71 -4.60 -22.69
CA TYR A 310 3.46 -5.81 -22.35
C TYR A 310 2.70 -7.10 -22.66
N ILE A 311 1.36 -7.09 -22.52
CA ILE A 311 0.51 -8.23 -22.87
C ILE A 311 -0.09 -8.14 -24.27
N GLY A 312 0.21 -7.08 -25.02
CA GLY A 312 -0.17 -6.90 -26.42
C GLY A 312 -1.64 -6.59 -26.67
N VAL A 313 -2.28 -5.79 -25.80
CA VAL A 313 -3.70 -5.42 -25.90
C VAL A 313 -3.92 -3.91 -25.76
N ASP A 314 -5.06 -3.41 -26.22
CA ASP A 314 -5.48 -2.03 -26.00
C ASP A 314 -5.89 -1.80 -24.54
N LEU A 315 -5.78 -0.54 -24.07
CA LEU A 315 -6.17 -0.15 -22.71
C LEU A 315 -7.50 0.62 -22.72
N GLU A 316 -8.46 0.13 -21.95
CA GLU A 316 -9.69 0.87 -21.58
C GLU A 316 -9.65 1.25 -20.10
N ILE A 317 -10.03 2.49 -19.77
CA ILE A 317 -10.02 3.00 -18.40
C ILE A 317 -11.44 3.24 -17.89
N LYS A 318 -11.77 2.69 -16.73
CA LYS A 318 -12.96 3.00 -15.92
C LYS A 318 -12.58 3.88 -14.74
N PHE A 319 -13.30 4.98 -14.55
CA PHE A 319 -13.06 5.90 -13.44
C PHE A 319 -13.87 5.52 -12.20
N THR A 320 -13.16 5.20 -11.12
CA THR A 320 -13.75 4.88 -9.82
C THR A 320 -14.10 6.19 -9.08
N PRO A 321 -15.37 6.41 -8.69
CA PRO A 321 -15.80 7.71 -8.14
C PRO A 321 -15.36 7.94 -6.69
N ALA A 322 -15.17 6.87 -5.91
CA ALA A 322 -14.71 6.93 -4.52
C ALA A 322 -13.97 5.64 -4.14
N PHE A 323 -13.00 5.73 -3.22
CA PHE A 323 -12.22 4.56 -2.80
C PHE A 323 -13.10 3.45 -2.18
N SER A 324 -14.20 3.82 -1.51
CA SER A 324 -15.14 2.86 -0.91
C SER A 324 -15.72 1.87 -1.93
N LYS A 325 -15.89 2.29 -3.19
CA LYS A 325 -16.50 1.46 -4.25
C LYS A 325 -15.76 0.15 -4.51
N TYR A 326 -14.44 0.12 -4.33
CA TYR A 326 -13.67 -1.12 -4.45
C TYR A 326 -14.07 -2.20 -3.43
N PHE A 327 -14.78 -1.84 -2.37
CA PHE A 327 -15.14 -2.75 -1.29
C PHE A 327 -16.63 -2.68 -0.95
N GLU A 328 -17.47 -2.04 -1.76
CA GLU A 328 -18.92 -2.05 -1.55
C GLU A 328 -19.50 -3.35 -2.14
N ASN A 329 -20.41 -3.99 -1.41
CA ASN A 329 -21.25 -5.07 -1.95
C ASN A 329 -22.31 -4.47 -2.90
N ALA A 330 -23.17 -5.33 -3.48
CA ALA A 330 -24.24 -4.90 -4.36
C ALA A 330 -25.23 -3.89 -3.72
N ASN A 331 -25.30 -3.83 -2.38
CA ASN A 331 -26.14 -2.89 -1.63
C ASN A 331 -25.42 -1.58 -1.28
N GLY A 332 -24.15 -1.40 -1.66
CA GLY A 332 -23.36 -0.22 -1.28
C GLY A 332 -22.74 -0.31 0.13
N GLU A 333 -22.71 -1.49 0.74
CA GLU A 333 -22.21 -1.69 2.11
C GLU A 333 -20.81 -2.32 2.12
N ILE A 334 -19.98 -1.95 3.10
CA ILE A 334 -18.65 -2.55 3.30
C ILE A 334 -18.70 -3.50 4.50
N LEU A 335 -18.87 -4.79 4.24
CA LEU A 335 -18.83 -5.83 5.29
C LEU A 335 -17.39 -6.37 5.44
N LYS A 336 -16.65 -5.94 6.47
CA LYS A 336 -15.23 -6.30 6.60
C LYS A 336 -15.03 -7.80 6.83
N ASP A 337 -15.88 -8.45 7.59
CA ASP A 337 -15.74 -9.86 7.95
C ASP A 337 -16.42 -10.86 6.99
N SER A 338 -16.87 -10.41 5.82
CA SER A 338 -17.44 -11.28 4.77
C SER A 338 -16.52 -11.47 3.56
N SER A 339 -16.64 -12.60 2.86
CA SER A 339 -15.85 -12.97 1.68
C SER A 339 -16.54 -12.67 0.33
N TYR A 340 -17.52 -11.77 0.30
CA TYR A 340 -18.17 -11.38 -0.97
C TYR A 340 -17.17 -10.76 -1.96
N THR A 341 -17.48 -10.92 -3.24
CA THR A 341 -16.83 -10.14 -4.29
C THR A 341 -17.44 -8.74 -4.32
N PRO A 342 -16.64 -7.66 -4.20
CA PRO A 342 -17.16 -6.31 -4.29
C PRO A 342 -17.77 -6.03 -5.66
N GLU A 343 -18.89 -5.33 -5.69
CA GLU A 343 -19.69 -5.15 -6.91
C GLU A 343 -18.90 -4.44 -8.02
N TRP A 344 -18.05 -3.49 -7.64
CA TRP A 344 -17.26 -2.71 -8.59
C TRP A 344 -16.29 -3.56 -9.42
N PHE A 345 -15.79 -4.68 -8.89
CA PHE A 345 -14.87 -5.58 -9.60
C PHE A 345 -15.53 -6.38 -10.73
N ASN A 346 -16.83 -6.20 -10.98
CA ASN A 346 -17.52 -6.79 -12.13
C ASN A 346 -17.39 -5.94 -13.41
N TYR A 347 -16.80 -4.74 -13.35
CA TYR A 347 -16.77 -3.78 -14.47
C TYR A 347 -15.37 -3.55 -15.08
N PHE A 348 -14.33 -4.23 -14.57
CA PHE A 348 -12.95 -4.09 -15.03
C PHE A 348 -12.13 -5.34 -14.64
N ASP A 349 -10.97 -5.53 -15.27
CA ASP A 349 -10.08 -6.67 -15.00
C ASP A 349 -9.11 -6.38 -13.85
N VAL A 350 -8.53 -5.17 -13.80
CA VAL A 350 -7.52 -4.77 -12.81
C VAL A 350 -7.84 -3.42 -12.19
N ALA A 351 -7.83 -3.33 -10.86
CA ALA A 351 -7.81 -2.05 -10.15
C ALA A 351 -6.35 -1.57 -9.99
N CYS A 352 -5.94 -0.65 -10.86
CA CYS A 352 -4.61 -0.03 -10.83
C CYS A 352 -4.55 1.12 -9.80
N GLU A 353 -4.76 0.78 -8.52
CA GLU A 353 -4.90 1.72 -7.40
C GLU A 353 -3.81 1.48 -6.34
N ILE A 354 -3.71 2.38 -5.35
CA ILE A 354 -2.86 2.20 -4.17
C ILE A 354 -3.71 1.59 -3.05
N ILE A 355 -3.79 0.25 -3.01
CA ILE A 355 -4.60 -0.49 -2.04
C ILE A 355 -3.72 -1.17 -0.98
N VAL A 356 -3.91 -0.76 0.27
CA VAL A 356 -3.24 -1.36 1.44
C VAL A 356 -3.76 -2.80 1.67
N PRO A 357 -2.87 -3.80 1.85
CA PRO A 357 -3.23 -5.21 1.97
C PRO A 357 -3.76 -5.61 3.36
N LEU A 358 -4.86 -5.00 3.77
CA LEU A 358 -5.56 -5.40 5.00
C LEU A 358 -6.15 -6.81 4.86
N GLU A 359 -6.10 -7.61 5.93
CA GLU A 359 -6.59 -8.99 5.96
C GLU A 359 -8.03 -9.11 5.42
N TRP A 360 -8.91 -8.18 5.80
CA TRP A 360 -10.31 -8.17 5.38
C TRP A 360 -10.52 -7.87 3.89
N ARG A 361 -9.58 -7.17 3.25
CA ARG A 361 -9.58 -6.89 1.80
C ARG A 361 -9.06 -8.09 1.02
N GLN A 362 -8.02 -8.74 1.52
CA GLN A 362 -7.45 -9.96 0.93
C GLN A 362 -8.46 -11.13 0.91
N LYS A 363 -9.47 -11.11 1.78
CA LYS A 363 -10.60 -12.06 1.75
C LYS A 363 -11.58 -11.84 0.59
N LYS A 364 -11.53 -10.67 -0.07
CA LYS A 364 -12.50 -10.25 -1.11
C LYS A 364 -11.89 -10.20 -2.51
N VAL A 365 -10.62 -9.81 -2.59
CA VAL A 365 -9.87 -9.59 -3.84
C VAL A 365 -8.46 -10.14 -3.69
N ASP A 366 -7.79 -10.43 -4.81
CA ASP A 366 -6.37 -10.74 -4.81
C ASP A 366 -5.57 -9.44 -4.95
N LEU A 367 -4.79 -9.13 -3.91
CA LEU A 367 -3.94 -7.95 -3.87
C LEU A 367 -2.54 -8.28 -4.38
N ILE A 368 -1.96 -7.33 -5.11
CA ILE A 368 -0.64 -7.43 -5.74
C ILE A 368 0.20 -6.25 -5.25
N PRO A 369 0.76 -6.35 -4.02
CA PRO A 369 1.49 -5.25 -3.41
C PRO A 369 2.91 -5.15 -3.98
N PHE A 370 3.30 -3.96 -4.44
CA PHE A 370 4.65 -3.68 -4.94
C PHE A 370 5.15 -2.28 -4.59
N ILE A 371 4.26 -1.31 -4.34
CA ILE A 371 4.58 0.09 -4.08
C ILE A 371 4.90 0.27 -2.59
N PRO A 372 6.13 0.65 -2.20
CA PRO A 372 6.48 0.90 -0.80
C PRO A 372 5.57 1.96 -0.17
N TYR A 373 5.13 1.72 1.07
CA TYR A 373 4.34 2.68 1.84
C TYR A 373 4.71 2.69 3.31
N ALA A 374 4.53 3.83 3.97
CA ALA A 374 4.50 3.96 5.42
C ALA A 374 3.27 4.77 5.83
N GLN A 375 2.65 4.46 6.97
CA GLN A 375 1.58 5.31 7.51
C GLN A 375 2.22 6.40 8.37
N VAL A 376 2.16 7.66 7.94
CA VAL A 376 2.81 8.75 8.65
C VAL A 376 1.76 9.66 9.25
N VAL A 377 1.95 10.08 10.50
CA VAL A 377 1.16 11.15 11.11
C VAL A 377 1.73 12.48 10.63
N ILE A 378 0.91 13.28 9.96
CA ILE A 378 1.26 14.64 9.52
C ILE A 378 0.48 15.64 10.35
N SER A 379 1.15 16.68 10.81
CA SER A 379 0.53 17.76 11.57
C SER A 379 1.28 19.07 11.31
N ARG A 380 0.75 20.18 11.82
CA ARG A 380 1.49 21.45 11.84
C ARG A 380 2.65 21.37 12.84
N LYS A 381 3.72 22.12 12.58
CA LYS A 381 4.93 22.15 13.41
C LYS A 381 4.65 22.56 14.86
N ASP A 382 3.70 23.48 15.06
CA ASP A 382 3.30 24.01 16.36
C ASP A 382 2.45 23.05 17.22
N ILE A 383 2.01 21.92 16.68
CA ILE A 383 1.16 20.96 17.40
C ILE A 383 2.01 19.85 18.02
N ASN A 384 1.87 19.65 19.33
CA ASN A 384 2.61 18.62 20.06
C ASN A 384 1.88 17.26 19.99
N ILE A 385 2.30 16.42 19.03
CA ILE A 385 1.83 15.04 18.82
C ILE A 385 3.07 14.14 18.76
N HIS A 386 3.20 13.21 19.72
CA HIS A 386 4.35 12.29 19.81
C HIS A 386 3.93 10.82 19.82
N SER A 387 2.62 10.54 19.95
CA SER A 387 2.08 9.19 19.98
C SER A 387 0.66 9.14 19.38
N LEU A 388 0.19 7.93 19.04
CA LEU A 388 -1.20 7.72 18.62
C LEU A 388 -2.21 8.16 19.69
N ASN A 389 -1.86 8.08 20.97
CA ASN A 389 -2.77 8.47 22.04
C ASN A 389 -3.00 9.99 22.11
N ASP A 390 -2.00 10.79 21.69
CA ASP A 390 -2.13 12.26 21.65
C ASP A 390 -3.19 12.72 20.66
N LEU A 391 -3.41 11.94 19.59
CA LEU A 391 -4.42 12.22 18.55
C LEU A 391 -5.84 12.36 19.11
N LYS A 392 -6.14 11.79 20.28
CA LYS A 392 -7.43 11.91 20.95
C LYS A 392 -7.79 13.35 21.33
N ARG A 393 -6.78 14.22 21.51
CA ARG A 393 -6.95 15.62 21.92
C ARG A 393 -7.14 16.57 20.74
N TYR A 394 -6.88 16.10 19.52
CA TYR A 394 -6.80 16.92 18.32
C TYR A 394 -7.87 16.52 17.31
N ARG A 395 -8.21 17.43 16.41
CA ARG A 395 -9.21 17.18 15.36
C ARG A 395 -8.55 16.59 14.11
N GLY A 396 -8.83 15.33 13.82
CA GLY A 396 -8.30 14.65 12.64
C GLY A 396 -9.10 14.86 11.35
N VAL A 397 -8.51 14.50 10.22
CA VAL A 397 -9.21 14.29 8.93
C VAL A 397 -8.82 12.93 8.33
N THR A 398 -9.81 12.21 7.81
CA THR A 398 -9.60 10.87 7.19
C THR A 398 -10.59 10.61 6.04
N SER A 399 -10.52 9.44 5.41
CA SER A 399 -11.47 8.98 4.38
C SER A 399 -12.18 7.70 4.84
N LYS A 400 -13.48 7.58 4.53
CA LYS A 400 -14.30 6.41 4.86
C LYS A 400 -13.81 5.16 4.12
N GLY A 401 -13.76 4.03 4.82
CA GLY A 401 -13.28 2.74 4.33
C GLY A 401 -11.75 2.63 4.16
N SER A 402 -11.01 3.65 4.61
CA SER A 402 -9.56 3.72 4.45
C SER A 402 -8.81 2.95 5.54
N ALA A 403 -7.53 2.62 5.29
CA ALA A 403 -6.69 2.00 6.33
C ALA A 403 -6.43 2.97 7.50
N GLN A 404 -6.41 4.27 7.21
CA GLN A 404 -6.24 5.33 8.21
C GLN A 404 -7.43 5.38 9.17
N GLU A 405 -8.65 5.24 8.65
CA GLU A 405 -9.85 5.12 9.49
C GLU A 405 -9.78 3.90 10.42
N ASP A 406 -9.34 2.74 9.90
CA ASP A 406 -9.16 1.53 10.71
C ASP A 406 -8.17 1.75 11.86
N ILE A 407 -7.06 2.44 11.60
CA ILE A 407 -6.08 2.80 12.64
C ILE A 407 -6.73 3.67 13.72
N LEU A 408 -7.51 4.70 13.34
CA LEU A 408 -8.16 5.59 14.29
C LEU A 408 -9.20 4.86 15.15
N ILE A 409 -10.07 4.07 14.51
CA ILE A 409 -11.12 3.28 15.19
C ILE A 409 -10.50 2.28 16.17
N ASN A 410 -9.51 1.51 15.73
CA ASN A 410 -8.87 0.48 16.57
C ASN A 410 -8.13 1.06 17.78
N ASN A 411 -7.77 2.34 17.74
CA ASN A 411 -7.11 3.06 18.84
C ASN A 411 -8.08 3.92 19.67
N ASN A 412 -9.40 3.76 19.49
CA ASN A 412 -10.44 4.53 20.16
C ASN A 412 -10.29 6.06 19.96
N ILE A 413 -9.89 6.47 18.75
CA ILE A 413 -9.84 7.87 18.34
C ILE A 413 -11.08 8.11 17.48
N ASN A 414 -11.88 9.13 17.83
CA ASN A 414 -13.16 9.42 17.16
C ASN A 414 -13.36 10.90 16.80
N ASN A 415 -12.45 11.79 17.24
CA ASN A 415 -12.49 13.21 16.91
C ASN A 415 -11.87 13.48 15.53
N TYR A 416 -12.58 13.09 14.47
CA TYR A 416 -12.18 13.37 13.08
C TYR A 416 -13.40 13.56 12.17
N TYR A 417 -13.17 14.08 10.96
CA TYR A 417 -14.20 14.17 9.92
C TYR A 417 -13.71 13.59 8.59
N TYR A 418 -14.65 13.31 7.69
CA TYR A 418 -14.35 12.74 6.39
C TYR A 418 -14.07 13.82 5.33
N SER A 419 -13.03 13.61 4.54
CA SER A 419 -12.69 14.45 3.38
C SER A 419 -12.09 13.58 2.26
N LYS A 420 -11.92 14.16 1.06
CA LYS A 420 -11.15 13.52 -0.02
C LYS A 420 -9.66 13.57 0.32
N GLY A 421 -8.93 12.47 0.13
CA GLY A 421 -7.50 12.37 0.47
C GLY A 421 -6.64 13.53 -0.04
N ASN A 422 -6.89 14.00 -1.27
CA ASN A 422 -6.16 15.14 -1.86
C ASN A 422 -6.28 16.45 -1.06
N ASN A 423 -7.26 16.58 -0.18
CA ASN A 423 -7.50 17.77 0.64
C ASN A 423 -6.79 17.74 2.00
N PHE A 424 -6.25 16.59 2.44
CA PHE A 424 -5.80 16.43 3.83
C PHE A 424 -4.72 17.44 4.22
N LEU A 425 -3.65 17.56 3.43
CA LEU A 425 -2.56 18.50 3.71
C LEU A 425 -3.02 19.95 3.72
N ARG A 426 -3.92 20.32 2.80
CA ARG A 426 -4.53 21.65 2.78
C ARG A 426 -5.36 21.91 4.03
N ASP A 427 -6.20 20.95 4.42
CA ASP A 427 -7.06 21.04 5.60
C ASP A 427 -6.22 21.14 6.89
N ILE A 428 -5.07 20.46 6.97
CA ILE A 428 -4.13 20.61 8.11
C ILE A 428 -3.44 21.98 8.08
N SER A 429 -2.87 22.36 6.93
CA SER A 429 -2.12 23.61 6.79
C SER A 429 -2.98 24.84 7.08
N SER A 430 -4.28 24.80 6.72
CA SER A 430 -5.22 25.90 6.93
C SER A 430 -5.83 25.97 8.34
N GLY A 431 -5.49 25.06 9.26
CA GLY A 431 -6.10 25.04 10.60
C GLY A 431 -7.43 24.27 10.71
N LYS A 432 -7.96 23.71 9.62
CA LYS A 432 -9.28 23.03 9.62
C LYS A 432 -9.21 21.64 10.27
N ALA A 433 -8.08 20.96 10.13
CA ALA A 433 -7.71 19.77 10.88
C ALA A 433 -6.36 20.02 11.56
N ASP A 434 -6.08 19.28 12.62
CA ASP A 434 -4.80 19.33 13.34
C ASP A 434 -3.85 18.25 12.85
N TYR A 435 -4.38 17.10 12.43
CA TYR A 435 -3.58 16.01 11.89
C TYR A 435 -4.33 15.23 10.81
N ALA A 436 -3.56 14.48 10.03
CA ALA A 436 -4.03 13.37 9.21
C ALA A 436 -3.01 12.25 9.29
N ILE A 437 -3.45 11.03 8.98
CA ILE A 437 -2.55 9.91 8.68
C ILE A 437 -2.49 9.81 7.15
N GLY A 438 -1.31 9.72 6.58
CA GLY A 438 -1.13 9.66 5.12
C GLY A 438 0.09 8.86 4.73
N SER A 439 0.00 8.15 3.59
CA SER A 439 1.11 7.37 3.03
C SER A 439 1.84 8.06 1.88
N ASP A 440 1.15 8.96 1.17
CA ASP A 440 1.68 9.78 0.07
C ASP A 440 2.15 11.17 0.52
N ALA A 441 1.82 11.55 1.76
CA ALA A 441 2.09 12.88 2.28
C ALA A 441 3.57 13.18 2.45
N VAL A 442 4.41 12.16 2.67
CA VAL A 442 5.87 12.29 2.77
C VAL A 442 6.45 12.98 1.53
N PHE A 443 5.92 12.70 0.34
CA PHE A 443 6.39 13.28 -0.92
C PHE A 443 5.92 14.71 -1.17
N ARG A 444 5.00 15.22 -0.34
CA ARG A 444 4.28 16.48 -0.60
C ARG A 444 4.36 17.46 0.55
N ILE A 445 4.80 17.00 1.72
CA ILE A 445 4.82 17.83 2.91
C ILE A 445 5.75 19.02 2.75
N SER A 446 6.79 18.88 1.92
CA SER A 446 7.72 19.94 1.52
C SER A 446 7.03 21.13 0.85
N ASP A 447 5.88 20.93 0.19
CA ASP A 447 5.08 22.00 -0.41
C ASP A 447 4.45 22.93 0.65
N TYR A 448 4.40 22.49 1.91
CA TYR A 448 3.77 23.19 3.02
C TYR A 448 4.79 23.49 4.13
N SER A 449 5.28 24.73 4.17
CA SER A 449 6.34 25.15 5.10
C SER A 449 5.99 24.98 6.59
N ASN A 450 4.70 24.98 6.93
CA ASN A 450 4.18 24.87 8.29
C ASN A 450 3.83 23.43 8.72
N LEU A 451 4.00 22.43 7.86
CA LEU A 451 3.71 21.03 8.17
C LEU A 451 4.98 20.24 8.45
N GLU A 452 4.86 19.16 9.23
CA GLU A 452 5.89 18.15 9.43
C GLU A 452 5.31 16.75 9.67
N ALA A 453 6.13 15.74 9.38
CA ALA A 453 5.87 14.37 9.79
C ALA A 453 6.18 14.25 11.28
N LYS A 454 5.24 13.71 12.06
CA LYS A 454 5.37 13.57 13.52
C LYS A 454 5.94 12.23 13.93
N PHE A 455 5.48 11.14 13.31
CA PHE A 455 6.02 9.79 13.46
C PHE A 455 5.40 8.81 12.45
N VAL A 456 6.04 7.66 12.25
CA VAL A 456 5.54 6.53 11.45
C VAL A 456 4.74 5.57 12.32
N ILE A 457 3.63 5.04 11.79
CA ILE A 457 2.76 4.05 12.42
C ILE A 457 3.00 2.69 11.77
N GLY A 458 3.33 1.69 12.59
CA GLY A 458 3.53 0.32 12.14
C GLY A 458 4.84 0.12 11.38
N GLN A 459 4.86 -0.88 10.50
CA GLN A 459 6.00 -1.20 9.63
C GLN A 459 5.78 -0.63 8.22
N VAL A 460 6.87 -0.30 7.52
CA VAL A 460 6.86 -0.07 6.08
C VAL A 460 6.31 -1.32 5.40
N GLY A 461 5.28 -1.16 4.59
CA GLY A 461 4.65 -2.24 3.84
C GLY A 461 4.67 -1.96 2.34
N LYS A 462 3.94 -2.77 1.59
CA LYS A 462 3.71 -2.56 0.15
C LYS A 462 2.21 -2.46 -0.14
N ASP A 463 1.82 -1.38 -0.82
CA ASP A 463 0.52 -1.17 -1.41
C ASP A 463 0.54 -1.69 -2.84
N GLY A 464 -0.63 -1.86 -3.47
CA GLY A 464 -0.63 -2.11 -4.90
C GLY A 464 -1.98 -2.39 -5.49
N TRP A 465 -1.94 -3.05 -6.64
CA TRP A 465 -3.10 -3.33 -7.47
C TRP A 465 -3.97 -4.41 -6.86
N ALA A 466 -5.20 -4.51 -7.36
CA ALA A 466 -6.11 -5.57 -6.99
C ALA A 466 -6.78 -6.15 -8.22
N ILE A 467 -7.03 -7.46 -8.17
CA ILE A 467 -7.84 -8.18 -9.14
C ILE A 467 -8.91 -8.98 -8.41
N LYS A 468 -9.93 -9.42 -9.13
CA LYS A 468 -10.95 -10.29 -8.58
C LYS A 468 -10.34 -11.65 -8.19
N LYS A 469 -10.93 -12.33 -7.22
CA LYS A 469 -10.51 -13.69 -6.85
C LYS A 469 -10.64 -14.63 -8.06
N ASN A 470 -9.81 -15.68 -8.08
CA ASN A 470 -9.81 -16.73 -9.11
C ASN A 470 -9.37 -16.25 -10.50
N GLN A 471 -8.38 -15.35 -10.58
CA GLN A 471 -7.71 -14.94 -11.83
C GLN A 471 -6.20 -15.25 -11.78
N PRO A 472 -5.80 -16.53 -11.62
CA PRO A 472 -4.41 -16.89 -11.35
C PRO A 472 -3.45 -16.55 -12.50
N LYS A 473 -3.87 -16.63 -13.77
CA LYS A 473 -2.98 -16.34 -14.90
C LYS A 473 -2.67 -14.85 -14.99
N LEU A 474 -3.70 -14.02 -14.84
CA LEU A 474 -3.57 -12.55 -14.81
C LEU A 474 -2.70 -12.13 -13.63
N ARG A 475 -2.95 -12.67 -12.43
CA ARG A 475 -2.12 -12.38 -11.25
C ARG A 475 -0.63 -12.65 -11.51
N ARG A 476 -0.32 -13.82 -12.05
CA ARG A 476 1.06 -14.21 -12.37
C ARG A 476 1.66 -13.26 -13.41
N LYS A 477 0.91 -12.91 -14.45
CA LYS A 477 1.37 -12.01 -15.51
C LYS A 477 1.63 -10.59 -15.02
N ILE A 478 0.82 -10.06 -14.10
CA ILE A 478 1.07 -8.77 -13.46
C ILE A 478 2.37 -8.83 -12.62
N LEU A 479 2.61 -9.91 -11.87
CA LEU A 479 3.85 -10.06 -11.10
C LEU A 479 5.09 -10.14 -12.01
N GLU A 480 5.01 -10.89 -13.11
CA GLU A 480 6.06 -10.93 -14.14
C GLU A 480 6.32 -9.54 -14.73
N PHE A 481 5.25 -8.79 -15.02
CA PHE A 481 5.37 -7.42 -15.50
C PHE A 481 6.02 -6.48 -14.48
N ILE A 482 5.68 -6.58 -13.20
CA ILE A 482 6.29 -5.72 -12.15
C ILE A 482 7.79 -6.00 -12.05
N ASP A 483 8.22 -7.27 -12.12
CA ASP A 483 9.64 -7.64 -12.14
C ASP A 483 10.35 -7.11 -13.40
N TYR A 484 9.72 -7.25 -14.56
CA TYR A 484 10.20 -6.67 -15.82
C TYR A 484 10.33 -5.14 -15.73
N ALA A 485 9.29 -4.44 -15.25
CA ALA A 485 9.27 -2.99 -15.11
C ALA A 485 10.34 -2.49 -14.12
N ASN A 486 10.67 -3.29 -13.11
CA ASN A 486 11.77 -2.99 -12.20
C ASN A 486 13.13 -3.11 -12.88
N LYS A 487 13.37 -4.22 -13.62
CA LYS A 487 14.63 -4.48 -14.33
C LYS A 487 14.91 -3.47 -15.44
N GLU A 488 13.88 -3.09 -16.18
CA GLU A 488 13.98 -2.09 -17.25
C GLU A 488 13.96 -0.64 -16.74
N GLY A 489 13.97 -0.42 -15.42
CA GLY A 489 13.97 0.91 -14.81
C GLY A 489 12.67 1.71 -15.02
N LEU A 490 11.59 1.09 -15.49
CA LEU A 490 10.29 1.75 -15.69
C LEU A 490 9.68 2.22 -14.37
N LEU A 491 9.82 1.42 -13.29
CA LEU A 491 9.35 1.82 -11.97
C LEU A 491 10.07 3.10 -11.51
N ASP A 492 11.40 3.13 -11.57
CA ASP A 492 12.18 4.30 -11.20
C ASP A 492 11.85 5.51 -12.08
N LYS A 493 11.78 5.33 -13.40
CA LYS A 493 11.44 6.39 -14.36
C LYS A 493 10.10 7.03 -14.04
N TYR A 494 9.03 6.23 -13.97
CA TYR A 494 7.68 6.77 -13.79
C TYR A 494 7.43 7.27 -12.37
N PHE A 495 8.08 6.66 -11.37
CA PHE A 495 7.99 7.15 -10.00
C PHE A 495 8.73 8.49 -9.86
N LYS A 496 9.94 8.63 -10.43
CA LYS A 496 10.74 9.86 -10.45
C LYS A 496 10.01 11.01 -11.15
N ILE A 497 9.33 10.77 -12.27
CA ILE A 497 8.48 11.78 -12.94
C ILE A 497 7.39 12.35 -12.02
N GLN A 498 6.92 11.54 -11.07
CA GLN A 498 5.76 11.83 -10.25
C GLN A 498 6.12 12.38 -8.86
N THR A 499 7.15 11.85 -8.23
CA THR A 499 7.57 12.18 -6.85
C THR A 499 8.93 12.89 -6.80
N GLY A 500 9.68 12.84 -7.90
CA GLY A 500 11.09 13.24 -7.93
C GLY A 500 12.06 12.17 -7.42
N MET A 501 11.58 11.11 -6.78
CA MET A 501 12.41 10.06 -6.17
C MET A 501 12.48 8.83 -7.08
N LYS A 502 13.60 8.11 -7.10
CA LYS A 502 13.62 6.75 -7.65
C LYS A 502 12.76 5.84 -6.75
N PHE A 503 12.12 4.84 -7.35
CA PHE A 503 11.24 3.89 -6.67
C PHE A 503 12.02 3.12 -5.60
N LYS A 504 13.24 2.65 -5.90
CA LYS A 504 14.10 1.94 -4.96
C LYS A 504 14.53 2.80 -3.76
N SER A 505 14.87 4.06 -4.00
CA SER A 505 15.25 5.01 -2.92
C SER A 505 14.14 5.24 -1.90
N THR A 506 12.89 5.11 -2.36
CA THR A 506 11.71 5.34 -1.53
C THR A 506 11.57 4.28 -0.43
N GLU A 507 11.83 3.01 -0.75
CA GLU A 507 11.77 1.92 0.23
C GLU A 507 12.80 2.13 1.34
N ASN A 508 14.06 2.43 0.99
CA ASN A 508 15.12 2.70 1.98
C ASN A 508 14.79 3.94 2.83
N TYR A 509 14.32 5.02 2.20
CA TYR A 509 13.93 6.22 2.93
C TYR A 509 12.85 5.95 3.99
N LEU A 510 11.79 5.24 3.62
CA LEU A 510 10.70 4.93 4.55
C LEU A 510 11.16 4.03 5.69
N THR A 511 12.09 3.10 5.43
CA THR A 511 12.68 2.23 6.46
C THR A 511 13.51 3.03 7.46
N VAL A 512 14.42 3.90 6.98
CA VAL A 512 15.22 4.79 7.84
C VAL A 512 14.33 5.73 8.64
N LEU A 513 13.29 6.28 8.01
CA LEU A 513 12.31 7.12 8.69
C LEU A 513 11.64 6.35 9.83
N GLN A 514 11.21 5.10 9.59
CA GLN A 514 10.59 4.25 10.62
C GLN A 514 11.55 3.95 11.78
N GLU A 515 12.77 3.54 11.49
CA GLU A 515 13.79 3.20 12.50
C GLU A 515 14.10 4.39 13.40
N THR A 516 14.28 5.57 12.81
CA THR A 516 14.54 6.84 13.52
C THR A 516 13.45 7.14 14.56
N TYR A 517 12.18 6.89 14.22
CA TYR A 517 11.07 7.11 15.14
C TYR A 517 10.90 6.01 16.19
N GLN A 518 11.30 4.77 15.90
CA GLN A 518 11.16 3.65 16.85
C GLN A 518 12.24 3.67 17.94
N SER A 519 13.46 4.07 17.62
CA SER A 519 14.57 4.09 18.57
C SER A 519 14.56 5.33 19.49
N GLY A 520 13.94 6.43 19.06
CA GLY A 520 13.95 7.71 19.79
C GLY A 520 15.34 8.35 19.92
N VAL A 521 16.35 7.78 19.27
CA VAL A 521 17.76 8.18 19.27
C VAL A 521 18.28 7.94 17.87
N PHE A 522 18.89 8.94 17.24
CA PHE A 522 19.69 8.70 16.03
C PHE A 522 20.80 7.72 16.41
N PRO A 523 20.95 6.56 15.74
CA PRO A 523 21.90 5.52 16.12
C PRO A 523 23.35 5.94 15.80
N PHE A 524 23.89 6.91 16.55
CA PHE A 524 25.28 7.32 16.45
C PHE A 524 26.15 6.38 17.30
N VAL A 525 27.19 5.83 16.67
CA VAL A 525 28.30 5.17 17.35
C VAL A 525 29.50 6.10 17.26
N PHE A 526 30.07 6.45 18.40
CA PHE A 526 31.23 7.33 18.47
C PHE A 526 32.50 6.51 18.59
N TYR A 527 33.48 6.84 17.76
CA TYR A 527 34.84 6.31 17.81
C TYR A 527 35.78 7.48 18.10
N GLY A 528 36.50 7.42 19.22
CA GLY A 528 37.49 8.41 19.60
C GLY A 528 38.80 7.76 20.01
N THR A 529 39.63 8.53 20.70
CA THR A 529 40.93 8.04 21.20
C THR A 529 40.82 6.84 22.14
N LYS A 530 39.69 6.70 22.86
CA LYS A 530 39.42 5.57 23.75
C LYS A 530 39.16 4.27 23.00
N GLU A 531 38.67 4.37 21.78
CA GLU A 531 38.31 3.25 20.90
C GLU A 531 39.48 2.84 19.98
N GLY A 532 40.62 3.53 20.06
CA GLY A 532 41.86 3.18 19.38
C GLY A 532 42.29 4.14 18.26
N LEU A 533 41.56 5.23 18.04
CA LEU A 533 42.04 6.28 17.14
C LEU A 533 43.26 7.00 17.74
N PRO A 534 44.28 7.33 16.93
CA PRO A 534 45.44 8.07 17.41
C PRO A 534 45.10 9.55 17.70
N GLN A 535 44.05 10.07 17.04
CA GLN A 535 43.53 11.43 17.18
C GLN A 535 42.15 11.53 16.50
N GLU A 536 41.42 12.62 16.73
CA GLU A 536 39.99 12.74 16.36
C GLU A 536 39.73 13.51 15.05
N ASP A 537 40.70 14.22 14.46
CA ASP A 537 40.51 14.85 13.15
C ASP A 537 40.59 13.79 12.03
N ILE A 538 39.46 13.33 11.52
CA ILE A 538 39.41 12.31 10.45
C ILE A 538 39.29 12.99 9.09
N LEU A 539 40.40 13.03 8.36
CA LEU A 539 40.56 13.77 7.11
C LEU A 539 39.97 13.04 5.90
N SER A 540 39.90 11.71 5.95
CA SER A 540 39.32 10.88 4.91
C SER A 540 38.84 9.55 5.48
N ILE A 541 37.76 9.01 4.93
CA ILE A 541 37.22 7.70 5.28
C ILE A 541 37.06 6.91 3.98
N PHE A 542 37.61 5.70 3.97
CA PHE A 542 37.59 4.82 2.80
C PHE A 542 37.34 3.38 3.24
N GLN A 543 36.58 2.61 2.46
CA GLN A 543 36.43 1.17 2.69
C GLN A 543 37.18 0.41 1.61
N ASP A 544 38.09 -0.49 2.00
CA ASP A 544 38.78 -1.35 1.04
C ASP A 544 37.90 -2.51 0.56
N LYS A 545 38.33 -3.17 -0.52
CA LYS A 545 37.66 -4.34 -1.12
C LYS A 545 37.49 -5.53 -0.17
N ASP A 546 38.27 -5.59 0.90
CA ASP A 546 38.17 -6.61 1.95
C ASP A 546 37.25 -6.16 3.10
N ASN A 547 36.49 -5.07 2.91
CA ASN A 547 35.56 -4.44 3.85
C ASN A 547 36.20 -3.84 5.12
N TYR A 548 37.52 -3.64 5.15
CA TYR A 548 38.13 -2.87 6.22
C TYR A 548 37.92 -1.38 5.99
N MET A 549 37.59 -0.68 7.07
CA MET A 549 37.55 0.78 7.08
C MET A 549 38.95 1.34 7.26
N TRP A 550 39.24 2.42 6.55
CA TRP A 550 40.48 3.15 6.61
C TRP A 550 40.18 4.61 6.94
N PHE A 551 40.88 5.13 7.94
CA PHE A 551 40.77 6.52 8.37
C PHE A 551 42.10 7.24 8.16
N GLY A 552 42.08 8.31 7.37
CA GLY A 552 43.21 9.21 7.18
C GLY A 552 43.23 10.25 8.30
N THR A 553 44.37 10.41 8.97
CA THR A 553 44.49 11.30 10.14
C THR A 553 45.79 12.12 10.05
N HIS A 554 45.95 13.11 10.92
CA HIS A 554 47.23 13.81 11.12
C HIS A 554 48.31 12.94 11.79
N ALA A 555 47.94 11.78 12.34
CA ALA A 555 48.80 10.87 13.10
C ALA A 555 48.91 9.46 12.49
N GLY A 556 48.67 9.32 11.18
CA GLY A 556 48.79 8.10 10.40
C GLY A 556 47.49 7.68 9.72
N ALA A 557 47.55 6.62 8.92
CA ALA A 557 46.37 5.91 8.45
C ALA A 557 45.96 4.85 9.47
N VAL A 558 44.67 4.71 9.74
CA VAL A 558 44.13 3.72 10.68
C VAL A 558 43.33 2.70 9.91
N LYS A 559 43.71 1.42 9.97
CA LYS A 559 42.92 0.29 9.46
C LYS A 559 42.02 -0.25 10.55
N TYR A 560 40.73 -0.40 10.30
CA TYR A 560 39.72 -0.86 11.24
C TYR A 560 38.91 -2.01 10.65
N ASN A 561 38.71 -3.06 11.44
CA ASN A 561 38.02 -4.29 11.03
C ASN A 561 36.64 -4.48 11.69
N GLY A 562 36.08 -3.43 12.29
CA GLY A 562 34.88 -3.53 13.13
C GLY A 562 35.16 -3.83 14.61
N ARG A 563 36.41 -4.16 14.98
CA ARG A 563 36.80 -4.49 16.37
C ARG A 563 38.09 -3.83 16.83
N GLU A 564 39.12 -3.84 15.99
CA GLU A 564 40.47 -3.41 16.31
C GLU A 564 40.94 -2.37 15.30
N MET A 565 41.61 -1.34 15.80
CA MET A 565 42.24 -0.28 15.01
C MET A 565 43.76 -0.48 14.97
N LYS A 566 44.34 -0.42 13.78
CA LYS A 566 45.79 -0.54 13.55
C LYS A 566 46.32 0.69 12.83
N VAL A 567 47.31 1.34 13.43
CA VAL A 567 47.91 2.58 12.90
C VAL A 567 49.12 2.27 12.00
N PHE A 568 49.16 2.94 10.85
CA PHE A 568 50.27 2.98 9.90
C PHE A 568 50.77 4.42 9.79
N ASP A 569 52.01 4.65 10.20
CA ASP A 569 52.62 5.97 10.28
C ASP A 569 54.04 5.95 9.70
N LYS A 570 54.79 7.04 9.87
CA LYS A 570 56.16 7.15 9.38
C LYS A 570 57.11 6.09 9.96
N THR A 571 56.87 5.62 11.19
CA THR A 571 57.67 4.53 11.79
C THR A 571 57.42 3.19 11.11
N LYS A 572 56.31 3.07 10.39
CA LYS A 572 55.92 1.90 9.60
C LYS A 572 56.21 2.05 8.10
N GLY A 573 56.93 3.08 7.68
CA GLY A 573 57.40 3.25 6.30
C GLY A 573 56.60 4.25 5.46
N PHE A 574 55.59 4.92 6.02
CA PHE A 574 54.94 6.05 5.35
C PHE A 574 55.92 7.22 5.22
N ASN A 575 55.82 7.99 4.14
CA ASN A 575 56.60 9.21 3.95
C ASN A 575 56.24 10.33 4.95
N SER A 576 54.98 10.38 5.43
CA SER A 576 54.51 11.33 6.45
C SER A 576 53.39 10.73 7.32
N ASN A 577 53.19 11.31 8.50
CA ASN A 577 52.10 10.95 9.41
C ASN A 577 50.76 11.56 8.99
N SER A 578 50.75 12.72 8.34
CA SER A 578 49.49 13.31 7.89
C SER A 578 49.04 12.68 6.59
N VAL A 579 47.91 11.95 6.65
CA VAL A 579 47.27 11.25 5.53
C VAL A 579 45.98 11.98 5.18
N PHE A 580 45.88 12.54 3.98
CA PHE A 580 44.77 13.42 3.57
C PHE A 580 43.64 12.71 2.83
N ASP A 581 43.96 11.64 2.11
CA ASP A 581 43.02 10.90 1.28
C ASP A 581 43.56 9.51 0.99
N ILE A 582 42.64 8.57 0.83
CA ILE A 582 42.92 7.14 0.66
C ILE A 582 42.09 6.63 -0.50
N ALA A 583 42.71 5.86 -1.40
CA ALA A 583 42.02 5.20 -2.49
C ALA A 583 42.62 3.82 -2.74
N GLN A 584 41.80 2.91 -3.29
CA GLN A 584 42.24 1.59 -3.74
C GLN A 584 41.96 1.43 -5.22
N ASP A 585 42.93 0.90 -5.95
CA ASP A 585 42.82 0.67 -7.37
C ASP A 585 42.21 -0.70 -7.72
N GLU A 586 42.04 -0.97 -9.02
CA GLU A 586 41.44 -2.22 -9.49
C GLU A 586 42.24 -3.48 -9.09
N GLU A 587 43.56 -3.35 -8.94
CA GLU A 587 44.48 -4.44 -8.56
C GLU A 587 44.52 -4.66 -7.03
N GLY A 588 43.88 -3.78 -6.26
CA GLY A 588 43.86 -3.84 -4.79
C GLY A 588 44.99 -3.05 -4.14
N THR A 589 45.79 -2.33 -4.93
CA THR A 589 46.85 -1.46 -4.44
C THR A 589 46.25 -0.24 -3.76
N MET A 590 46.70 0.05 -2.54
CA MET A 590 46.23 1.18 -1.75
C MET A 590 47.17 2.38 -1.93
N PHE A 591 46.58 3.56 -2.11
CA PHE A 591 47.29 4.83 -2.27
C PHE A 591 46.88 5.78 -1.15
N PHE A 592 47.85 6.45 -0.57
CA PHE A 592 47.68 7.38 0.55
C PHE A 592 48.36 8.71 0.20
N THR A 593 47.58 9.78 0.06
CA THR A 593 48.16 11.12 -0.11
C THR A 593 48.66 11.63 1.22
N THR A 594 49.88 12.18 1.24
CA THR A 594 50.48 12.68 2.47
C THR A 594 51.12 14.07 2.27
N LEU A 595 51.69 14.63 3.34
CA LEU A 595 52.44 15.89 3.25
C LEU A 595 53.71 15.78 2.40
N ASP A 596 54.24 14.58 2.14
CA ASP A 596 55.55 14.37 1.50
C ASP A 596 55.52 13.29 0.41
N GLY A 597 54.53 13.38 -0.48
CA GLY A 597 54.31 12.48 -1.61
C GLY A 597 53.12 11.54 -1.41
N ILE A 598 53.13 10.42 -2.13
CA ILE A 598 52.11 9.37 -2.02
C ILE A 598 52.76 8.11 -1.45
N THR A 599 52.20 7.58 -0.37
CA THR A 599 52.55 6.23 0.10
C THR A 599 51.69 5.20 -0.64
N ILE A 600 52.29 4.10 -1.07
CA ILE A 600 51.64 2.97 -1.73
C ILE A 600 51.79 1.72 -0.85
N ILE A 601 50.70 0.99 -0.66
CA ILE A 601 50.73 -0.36 -0.08
C ILE A 601 50.24 -1.35 -1.14
N ASP A 602 51.13 -2.24 -1.55
CA ASP A 602 50.91 -3.29 -2.55
C ASP A 602 51.39 -4.63 -1.95
N GLU A 603 50.51 -5.64 -1.83
CA GLU A 603 50.83 -6.94 -1.20
C GLU A 603 51.62 -6.84 0.14
N SER A 604 51.27 -5.87 1.00
CA SER A 604 51.97 -5.52 2.26
C SER A 604 53.35 -4.86 2.12
N LYS A 605 53.84 -4.63 0.91
CA LYS A 605 55.03 -3.83 0.63
C LYS A 605 54.67 -2.35 0.59
N ILE A 606 55.43 -1.56 1.34
CA ILE A 606 55.26 -0.10 1.38
C ILE A 606 56.30 0.55 0.48
N SER A 607 55.87 1.44 -0.41
CA SER A 607 56.72 2.26 -1.27
C SER A 607 56.19 3.68 -1.38
N ASN A 608 56.96 4.60 -1.97
CA ASN A 608 56.59 6.01 -2.05
C ASN A 608 56.88 6.55 -3.45
N ILE A 609 55.99 7.42 -3.95
CA ILE A 609 56.14 8.14 -5.23
C ILE A 609 55.94 9.64 -5.01
N PHE A 610 56.40 10.45 -5.97
CA PHE A 610 56.37 11.93 -5.88
C PHE A 610 56.91 12.53 -4.56
N PRO A 611 58.12 12.17 -4.10
CA PRO A 611 58.70 12.74 -2.88
C PRO A 611 58.83 14.27 -2.97
N GLY A 612 58.56 14.98 -1.88
CA GLY A 612 58.60 16.44 -1.82
C GLY A 612 57.37 17.17 -2.37
N PHE A 613 56.35 16.46 -2.87
CA PHE A 613 55.08 17.04 -3.32
C PHE A 613 53.96 16.72 -2.35
N SER A 614 53.16 17.72 -1.95
CA SER A 614 52.00 17.48 -1.09
C SER A 614 50.72 17.49 -1.92
N PHE A 615 50.17 16.30 -2.14
CA PHE A 615 48.83 16.15 -2.71
C PHE A 615 47.82 15.97 -1.57
N ARG A 616 46.57 16.38 -1.81
CA ARG A 616 45.49 16.38 -0.82
C ARG A 616 44.40 15.36 -1.14
N LYS A 617 44.30 14.94 -2.40
CA LYS A 617 43.21 14.10 -2.91
C LYS A 617 43.69 13.15 -3.99
N ILE A 618 42.98 12.04 -4.12
CA ILE A 618 43.21 10.99 -5.11
C ILE A 618 41.91 10.75 -5.88
N PHE A 619 42.00 10.65 -7.20
CA PHE A 619 40.92 10.16 -8.05
C PHE A 619 41.47 9.05 -8.94
N ILE A 620 40.75 7.93 -9.03
CA ILE A 620 41.12 6.80 -9.90
C ILE A 620 40.14 6.78 -11.05
N ASP A 621 40.66 6.89 -12.27
CA ASP A 621 39.85 6.92 -13.48
C ASP A 621 39.46 5.51 -13.97
N PHE A 622 38.52 5.42 -14.91
CA PHE A 622 38.05 4.14 -15.47
C PHE A 622 39.12 3.38 -16.27
N LYS A 623 40.29 3.97 -16.54
CA LYS A 623 41.46 3.31 -17.13
C LYS A 623 42.50 2.95 -16.06
N ASN A 624 42.09 2.98 -14.79
CA ASN A 624 42.92 2.69 -13.63
C ASN A 624 44.15 3.61 -13.47
N ASN A 625 44.13 4.83 -14.04
CA ASN A 625 45.13 5.85 -13.74
C ASN A 625 44.78 6.59 -12.46
N LYS A 626 45.80 6.96 -11.69
CA LYS A 626 45.66 7.63 -10.41
C LYS A 626 46.01 9.10 -10.61
N TRP A 627 45.06 9.97 -10.30
CA TRP A 627 45.19 11.41 -10.36
C TRP A 627 45.38 11.95 -8.96
N PHE A 628 46.51 12.60 -8.72
CA PHE A 628 46.86 13.21 -7.43
C PHE A 628 46.78 14.72 -7.54
N PHE A 629 46.07 15.37 -6.64
CA PHE A 629 45.83 16.81 -6.75
C PHE A 629 45.70 17.50 -5.40
N GLY A 630 45.87 18.82 -5.39
CA GLY A 630 45.84 19.62 -4.16
C GLY A 630 46.51 20.98 -4.34
N ASP A 631 47.41 21.34 -3.41
CA ASP A 631 48.08 22.65 -3.38
C ASP A 631 49.19 22.82 -4.45
N TYR A 632 49.57 21.73 -5.13
CA TYR A 632 50.69 21.68 -6.09
C TYR A 632 50.26 21.30 -7.52
N GLY A 633 48.99 21.53 -7.85
CA GLY A 633 48.40 21.20 -9.14
C GLY A 633 47.98 19.74 -9.22
N ILE A 634 48.10 19.18 -10.41
CA ILE A 634 47.67 17.83 -10.78
C ILE A 634 48.88 17.02 -11.22
N ALA A 635 49.01 15.83 -10.68
CA ALA A 635 49.91 14.78 -11.13
C ALA A 635 49.11 13.54 -11.52
N LYS A 636 49.69 12.73 -12.41
CA LYS A 636 49.11 11.49 -12.89
C LYS A 636 50.14 10.38 -12.73
N TYR A 637 49.69 9.28 -12.15
CA TYR A 637 50.39 8.00 -12.15
C TYR A 637 49.59 7.03 -13.00
N SER A 638 50.15 6.68 -14.16
CA SER A 638 49.46 5.89 -15.15
C SER A 638 49.36 4.42 -14.76
N PHE A 639 48.52 3.68 -15.47
CA PHE A 639 48.42 2.23 -15.32
C PHE A 639 49.77 1.51 -15.51
N ASP A 640 50.60 1.97 -16.45
CA ASP A 640 51.96 1.46 -16.72
C ASP A 640 53.03 2.03 -15.77
N ARG A 641 52.60 2.65 -14.65
CA ARG A 641 53.46 3.16 -13.58
C ARG A 641 54.35 4.35 -13.96
N GLU A 642 53.94 5.12 -14.98
CA GLU A 642 54.60 6.37 -15.36
C GLU A 642 54.18 7.51 -14.43
N GLU A 643 55.15 8.25 -13.90
CA GLU A 643 54.95 9.40 -13.03
C GLU A 643 55.04 10.71 -13.81
N ARG A 644 53.95 11.48 -13.90
CA ARG A 644 53.92 12.77 -14.57
C ARG A 644 53.28 13.86 -13.71
N ILE A 645 53.89 15.05 -13.70
CA ILE A 645 53.33 16.22 -13.01
C ILE A 645 52.73 17.13 -14.07
N LEU A 646 51.46 16.90 -14.40
CA LEU A 646 50.75 17.57 -15.50
C LEU A 646 50.77 19.09 -15.36
N SER A 647 50.63 19.63 -14.16
CA SER A 647 50.69 21.09 -13.95
C SER A 647 52.07 21.72 -14.15
N LYS A 648 53.15 20.92 -14.25
CA LYS A 648 54.46 21.43 -14.71
C LYS A 648 54.58 21.44 -16.22
N GLU A 649 53.88 20.53 -16.88
CA GLU A 649 53.90 20.34 -18.34
C GLU A 649 52.92 21.30 -19.04
N ASN A 650 51.79 21.60 -18.40
CA ASN A 650 50.77 22.50 -18.89
C ASN A 650 50.46 23.60 -17.85
N LEU A 651 50.96 24.81 -18.11
CA LEU A 651 50.81 25.97 -17.23
C LEU A 651 49.38 26.54 -17.16
N ASN A 652 48.49 26.12 -18.05
CA ASN A 652 47.08 26.54 -18.04
C ASN A 652 46.25 25.75 -17.03
N LEU A 653 46.77 24.64 -16.47
CA LEU A 653 46.09 23.90 -15.42
C LEU A 653 46.08 24.68 -14.10
N PRO A 654 44.97 24.64 -13.34
CA PRO A 654 44.90 25.29 -12.04
C PRO A 654 45.92 24.70 -11.06
N ARG A 655 46.51 25.56 -10.22
CA ARG A 655 47.51 25.14 -9.24
C ARG A 655 46.87 24.64 -7.96
N LYS A 656 45.75 25.22 -7.52
CA LYS A 656 45.08 24.80 -6.29
C LYS A 656 43.76 24.10 -6.60
N VAL A 657 43.83 22.78 -6.69
CA VAL A 657 42.70 21.90 -7.05
C VAL A 657 42.05 21.32 -5.81
N TYR A 658 40.73 21.42 -5.72
CA TYR A 658 39.95 20.93 -4.58
C TYR A 658 39.25 19.60 -4.87
N SER A 659 38.70 19.43 -6.08
CA SER A 659 38.06 18.20 -6.53
C SER A 659 38.24 18.03 -8.03
N LEU A 660 38.22 16.79 -8.49
CA LEU A 660 38.09 16.48 -9.90
C LEU A 660 37.23 15.22 -10.09
N THR A 661 36.60 15.13 -11.25
CA THR A 661 35.84 13.96 -11.70
C THR A 661 35.96 13.83 -13.21
N MET A 662 35.49 12.73 -13.79
CA MET A 662 35.62 12.49 -15.21
C MET A 662 34.35 11.87 -15.77
N SER A 663 33.90 12.38 -16.92
CA SER A 663 32.74 11.82 -17.63
C SER A 663 33.10 10.53 -18.36
N GLU A 664 32.08 9.80 -18.80
CA GLU A 664 32.24 8.59 -19.62
C GLU A 664 32.98 8.86 -20.95
N GLN A 665 32.91 10.08 -21.48
CA GLN A 665 33.62 10.49 -22.69
C GLN A 665 35.11 10.80 -22.43
N GLY A 666 35.57 10.73 -21.17
CA GLY A 666 36.94 11.01 -20.76
C GLY A 666 37.25 12.49 -20.56
N ILE A 667 36.23 13.36 -20.49
CA ILE A 667 36.43 14.78 -20.14
C ILE A 667 36.59 14.87 -18.63
N THR A 668 37.70 15.44 -18.17
CA THR A 668 37.96 15.65 -16.75
C THR A 668 37.49 17.04 -16.34
N TYR A 669 36.62 17.13 -15.34
CA TYR A 669 36.16 18.38 -14.75
C TYR A 669 36.89 18.66 -13.45
N ILE A 670 37.31 19.90 -13.25
CA ILE A 670 38.25 20.30 -12.20
C ILE A 670 37.68 21.49 -11.43
N ALA A 671 37.40 21.27 -10.15
CA ALA A 671 37.04 22.31 -9.19
C ALA A 671 38.30 22.87 -8.52
N SER A 672 38.52 24.17 -8.63
CA SER A 672 39.75 24.81 -8.14
C SER A 672 39.50 26.20 -7.53
N LYS A 673 40.52 26.71 -6.84
CA LYS A 673 40.51 28.09 -6.32
C LYS A 673 40.44 29.10 -7.46
N GLU A 674 41.04 28.79 -8.60
CA GLU A 674 41.15 29.65 -9.77
C GLU A 674 39.92 29.62 -10.67
N GLY A 675 38.96 28.71 -10.41
CA GLY A 675 37.77 28.56 -11.24
C GLY A 675 37.29 27.11 -11.36
N PHE A 676 36.37 26.91 -12.31
CA PHE A 676 35.93 25.59 -12.76
C PHE A 676 36.44 25.35 -14.18
N PHE A 677 37.09 24.19 -14.41
CA PHE A 677 37.77 23.88 -15.65
C PHE A 677 37.35 22.52 -16.21
N SER A 678 37.46 22.35 -17.52
CA SER A 678 37.48 21.04 -18.18
C SER A 678 38.85 20.79 -18.83
N LEU A 679 39.23 19.52 -18.87
CA LEU A 679 40.43 19.01 -19.52
C LEU A 679 40.03 17.85 -20.41
N ASN A 680 40.25 17.98 -21.72
CA ASN A 680 39.95 16.91 -22.67
C ASN A 680 41.09 15.88 -22.78
N ASN A 681 40.87 14.83 -23.58
CA ASN A 681 41.85 13.76 -23.79
C ASN A 681 43.14 14.23 -24.49
N GLU A 682 43.12 15.38 -25.17
CA GLU A 682 44.28 16.00 -25.84
C GLU A 682 45.05 16.96 -24.92
N PHE A 683 44.70 17.00 -23.64
CA PHE A 683 45.23 17.92 -22.62
C PHE A 683 44.93 19.40 -22.88
N GLU A 684 43.93 19.71 -23.70
CA GLU A 684 43.43 21.08 -23.84
C GLU A 684 42.61 21.45 -22.61
N VAL A 685 42.89 22.64 -22.06
CA VAL A 685 42.25 23.16 -20.85
C VAL A 685 41.27 24.25 -21.25
N HIS A 686 40.02 24.11 -20.83
CA HIS A 686 38.99 25.13 -20.99
C HIS A 686 38.51 25.60 -19.61
N GLN A 687 38.46 26.92 -19.40
CA GLN A 687 37.92 27.50 -18.18
C GLN A 687 36.43 27.75 -18.35
N ILE A 688 35.62 26.95 -17.67
CA ILE A 688 34.16 27.03 -17.72
C ILE A 688 33.66 28.23 -16.89
N SER A 689 34.28 28.50 -15.73
CA SER A 689 33.97 29.67 -14.92
C SER A 689 35.19 30.18 -14.16
N ALA A 690 35.23 31.50 -13.96
CA ALA A 690 36.24 32.18 -13.15
C ALA A 690 35.89 32.17 -11.64
N ASP A 691 34.66 31.83 -11.27
CA ASP A 691 34.27 31.73 -9.86
C ASP A 691 34.93 30.50 -9.20
N PRO A 692 35.50 30.64 -7.99
CA PRO A 692 36.06 29.52 -7.26
C PRO A 692 35.03 28.39 -7.10
N SER A 693 35.42 27.19 -7.52
CA SER A 693 34.63 25.96 -7.38
C SER A 693 35.30 25.06 -6.35
N TYR A 694 34.54 24.58 -5.37
CA TYR A 694 35.05 23.81 -4.23
C TYR A 694 34.90 22.30 -4.41
N TYR A 695 33.91 21.85 -5.16
CA TYR A 695 33.68 20.44 -5.41
C TYR A 695 33.02 20.21 -6.77
N VAL A 696 33.32 19.07 -7.37
CA VAL A 696 32.65 18.58 -8.57
C VAL A 696 32.42 17.06 -8.44
N PHE A 697 31.27 16.60 -8.89
CA PHE A 697 30.81 15.21 -8.81
C PHE A 697 29.89 14.91 -10.00
N ILE A 698 29.98 13.72 -10.57
CA ILE A 698 29.01 13.23 -11.57
C ILE A 698 28.26 12.07 -10.94
N ASP A 699 26.93 12.14 -10.94
CA ASP A 699 26.07 11.11 -10.36
C ASP A 699 25.76 9.97 -11.35
N GLU A 700 25.12 8.91 -10.84
CA GLU A 700 24.68 7.75 -11.63
C GLU A 700 23.69 8.09 -12.75
N ASP A 701 22.99 9.23 -12.66
CA ASP A 701 22.06 9.71 -13.68
C ASP A 701 22.77 10.62 -14.71
N ASN A 702 24.10 10.64 -14.71
CA ASN A 702 24.96 11.46 -15.55
C ASN A 702 24.74 12.97 -15.38
N GLN A 703 24.31 13.39 -14.19
CA GLN A 703 24.23 14.81 -13.82
C GLN A 703 25.53 15.24 -13.16
N MET A 704 26.08 16.34 -13.64
CA MET A 704 27.24 16.97 -13.04
C MET A 704 26.80 18.00 -12.00
N TRP A 705 27.34 17.86 -10.80
CA TRP A 705 27.12 18.73 -9.66
C TRP A 705 28.40 19.49 -9.36
N THR A 706 28.31 20.80 -9.18
CA THR A 706 29.45 21.59 -8.71
C THR A 706 29.05 22.59 -7.63
N SER A 707 29.88 22.72 -6.60
CA SER A 707 29.73 23.76 -5.58
C SER A 707 30.71 24.90 -5.85
N THR A 708 30.24 26.13 -5.69
CA THR A 708 31.00 27.37 -5.87
C THR A 708 30.77 28.31 -4.70
N ILE A 709 31.50 29.42 -4.68
CA ILE A 709 31.25 30.51 -3.71
C ILE A 709 29.83 31.09 -3.81
N ASN A 710 29.23 31.00 -5.00
CA ASN A 710 27.90 31.52 -5.30
C ASN A 710 26.80 30.46 -5.12
N GLY A 711 27.15 29.22 -4.74
CA GLY A 711 26.17 28.16 -4.58
C GLY A 711 26.46 26.84 -5.25
N VAL A 712 25.46 25.98 -5.25
CA VAL A 712 25.47 24.67 -5.90
C VAL A 712 24.75 24.75 -7.25
N TYR A 713 25.39 24.20 -8.26
CA TYR A 713 24.90 24.09 -9.64
C TYR A 713 24.81 22.62 -10.04
N VAL A 714 23.78 22.30 -10.81
CA VAL A 714 23.56 20.97 -11.39
C VAL A 714 23.24 21.09 -12.87
N VAL A 715 23.84 20.23 -13.69
CA VAL A 715 23.60 20.16 -15.14
C VAL A 715 23.53 18.72 -15.62
N ASP A 716 22.61 18.44 -16.53
CA ASP A 716 22.54 17.16 -17.21
C ASP A 716 23.60 17.13 -18.31
N LEU A 717 24.54 16.18 -18.24
CA LEU A 717 25.63 16.11 -19.22
C LEU A 717 25.15 15.74 -20.62
N ALA A 718 23.95 15.15 -20.77
CA ALA A 718 23.38 14.88 -22.09
C ALA A 718 22.99 16.15 -22.84
N ASP A 719 22.62 17.20 -22.11
CA ASP A 719 22.16 18.49 -22.65
C ASP A 719 23.19 19.61 -22.41
N TYR A 720 24.41 19.27 -21.98
CA TYR A 720 25.42 20.25 -21.59
C TYR A 720 25.95 21.05 -22.78
N ASP A 721 25.78 22.37 -22.70
CA ASP A 721 26.49 23.37 -23.50
C ASP A 721 27.53 24.05 -22.59
N GLU A 722 28.78 24.14 -23.03
CA GLU A 722 29.89 24.76 -22.28
C GLU A 722 29.64 26.22 -21.87
N LYS A 723 28.64 26.88 -22.48
CA LYS A 723 28.19 28.23 -22.11
C LYS A 723 27.17 28.29 -20.99
N ASP A 724 26.54 27.17 -20.63
CA ASP A 724 25.57 27.08 -19.55
C ASP A 724 26.21 26.44 -18.31
N PHE A 725 26.28 27.20 -17.23
CA PHE A 725 26.85 26.75 -15.95
C PHE A 725 25.91 25.82 -15.16
N GLY A 726 24.71 25.57 -15.70
CA GLY A 726 23.70 24.70 -15.12
C GLY A 726 22.72 25.45 -14.21
N LYS A 727 21.78 24.69 -13.65
CA LYS A 727 20.74 25.21 -12.77
C LYS A 727 21.30 25.45 -11.36
N ASN A 728 21.24 26.70 -10.87
CA ASN A 728 21.52 27.02 -9.47
C ASN A 728 20.37 26.53 -8.56
N ILE A 729 20.71 25.78 -7.50
CA ILE A 729 19.73 25.19 -6.57
C ILE A 729 19.79 25.74 -5.14
N ASN A 730 20.46 26.88 -4.89
CA ASN A 730 20.61 27.45 -3.55
C ASN A 730 19.30 27.68 -2.82
N ASN A 731 18.33 28.28 -3.51
CA ASN A 731 17.02 28.57 -2.95
C ASN A 731 16.30 27.30 -2.49
N GLN A 732 16.49 26.20 -3.22
CA GLN A 732 15.92 24.91 -2.88
C GLN A 732 16.61 24.32 -1.65
N LEU A 733 17.94 24.37 -1.62
CA LEU A 733 18.73 23.92 -0.48
C LEU A 733 18.54 24.80 0.77
N SER A 734 17.91 25.98 0.63
CA SER A 734 17.76 26.97 1.70
C SER A 734 19.12 27.27 2.37
N LEU A 735 20.18 27.34 1.55
CA LEU A 735 21.54 27.58 2.04
C LEU A 735 21.62 28.97 2.67
N PRO A 736 22.03 29.09 3.95
CA PRO A 736 22.37 30.38 4.54
C PRO A 736 23.49 31.06 3.76
N ASP A 737 23.50 32.39 3.76
CA ASP A 737 24.55 33.20 3.13
C ASP A 737 25.94 32.73 3.57
N ASN A 738 26.83 32.49 2.60
CA ASN A 738 28.21 31.99 2.77
C ASN A 738 28.37 30.52 3.20
N THR A 739 27.30 29.70 3.17
CA THR A 739 27.46 28.25 3.39
C THR A 739 28.22 27.62 2.21
N ILE A 740 29.42 27.11 2.47
CA ILE A 740 30.24 26.43 1.46
C ILE A 740 29.99 24.93 1.54
N ILE A 741 29.54 24.34 0.44
CA ILE A 741 29.49 22.89 0.27
C ILE A 741 30.87 22.40 -0.17
N LYS A 742 31.50 21.57 0.68
CA LYS A 742 32.87 21.06 0.51
C LYS A 742 32.93 19.66 -0.08
N SER A 743 31.84 18.91 -0.01
CA SER A 743 31.73 17.58 -0.58
C SER A 743 30.30 17.34 -1.03
N ILE A 744 30.16 16.59 -2.13
CA ILE A 744 28.90 16.11 -2.69
C ILE A 744 29.11 14.62 -2.94
N THR A 745 28.24 13.77 -2.40
CA THR A 745 28.33 12.32 -2.63
C THR A 745 26.96 11.72 -2.89
N GLN A 746 26.94 10.59 -3.61
CA GLN A 746 25.75 9.79 -3.83
C GLN A 746 25.88 8.47 -3.08
N THR A 747 24.87 8.13 -2.28
CA THR A 747 24.76 6.82 -1.64
C THR A 747 24.21 5.78 -2.62
N LYS A 748 24.42 4.48 -2.35
CA LYS A 748 24.02 3.35 -3.24
C LYS A 748 22.52 3.32 -3.58
N ASN A 749 21.70 4.00 -2.78
CA ASN A 749 20.27 4.17 -2.99
C ASN A 749 19.94 5.42 -3.82
N GLY A 750 20.91 6.08 -4.44
CA GLY A 750 20.76 7.25 -5.30
C GLY A 750 20.55 8.58 -4.58
N ILE A 751 20.57 8.61 -3.24
CA ILE A 751 20.40 9.86 -2.47
C ILE A 751 21.67 10.70 -2.54
N ILE A 752 21.51 12.00 -2.83
CA ILE A 752 22.62 12.96 -2.87
C ILE A 752 22.78 13.61 -1.50
N TRP A 753 24.02 13.72 -1.05
CA TRP A 753 24.39 14.34 0.21
C TRP A 753 25.35 15.50 -0.03
N PHE A 754 25.03 16.68 0.49
CA PHE A 754 25.91 17.85 0.47
C PHE A 754 26.45 18.10 1.87
N ILE A 755 27.76 18.33 1.98
CA ILE A 755 28.44 18.46 3.27
C ILE A 755 29.04 19.87 3.38
N SER A 756 28.64 20.62 4.41
CA SER A 756 29.31 21.87 4.82
C SER A 756 30.20 21.62 6.04
N ASP A 757 30.79 22.68 6.61
CA ASP A 757 31.60 22.55 7.83
C ASP A 757 30.82 22.04 9.05
N ASP A 758 29.52 22.31 9.13
CA ASP A 758 28.70 22.12 10.33
C ASP A 758 27.34 21.50 10.05
N LYS A 759 27.03 21.19 8.79
CA LYS A 759 25.74 20.64 8.35
C LYS A 759 25.90 19.59 7.27
N ILE A 760 24.98 18.63 7.30
CA ILE A 760 24.78 17.65 6.25
C ILE A 760 23.40 17.87 5.65
N PHE A 761 23.32 17.98 4.33
CA PHE A 761 22.08 18.14 3.60
C PHE A 761 21.81 16.86 2.81
N GLN A 762 20.74 16.16 3.14
CA GLN A 762 20.26 15.01 2.39
C GLN A 762 19.23 15.46 1.36
N LEU A 763 19.55 15.27 0.10
CA LEU A 763 18.70 15.57 -1.04
C LEU A 763 18.34 14.28 -1.77
N ILE A 764 17.11 13.85 -1.57
CA ILE A 764 16.56 12.66 -2.23
C ILE A 764 16.09 13.02 -3.65
N THR A 765 15.69 14.28 -3.85
CA THR A 765 15.23 14.76 -5.16
C THR A 765 15.36 16.27 -5.35
N LEU A 766 15.49 16.70 -6.61
CA LEU A 766 15.49 18.10 -7.04
C LEU A 766 14.14 18.82 -6.87
N GLN A 767 13.06 18.13 -6.47
CA GLN A 767 11.77 18.78 -6.19
C GLN A 767 11.51 19.01 -4.70
N GLN A 768 12.30 18.42 -3.79
CA GLN A 768 12.11 18.56 -2.35
C GLN A 768 13.10 19.57 -1.75
N LYS A 769 12.74 20.14 -0.60
CA LYS A 769 13.75 20.76 0.28
C LYS A 769 14.62 19.65 0.90
N PRO A 770 15.93 19.88 1.11
CA PRO A 770 16.78 18.89 1.73
C PRO A 770 16.37 18.66 3.18
N ILE A 771 16.61 17.44 3.67
CA ILE A 771 16.64 17.16 5.10
C ILE A 771 18.00 17.64 5.60
N VAL A 772 18.01 18.50 6.61
CA VAL A 772 19.23 19.12 7.14
C VAL A 772 19.55 18.47 8.48
N TYR A 773 20.74 17.92 8.62
CA TYR A 773 21.30 17.44 9.89
C TYR A 773 22.26 18.49 10.42
N ASP A 774 22.00 18.96 11.63
CA ASP A 774 22.80 19.97 12.33
C ASP A 774 22.89 19.66 13.84
N VAL A 775 23.46 20.58 14.60
CA VAL A 775 23.67 20.45 16.05
C VAL A 775 22.40 20.20 16.86
N ASN A 776 21.22 20.58 16.37
CA ASN A 776 19.96 20.37 17.06
C ASN A 776 19.44 18.93 16.91
N ILE A 777 20.05 18.15 16.01
CA ILE A 777 19.58 16.84 15.58
C ILE A 777 20.59 15.73 15.94
N GLY A 778 21.68 16.10 16.66
CA GLY A 778 22.61 15.14 17.27
C GLY A 778 24.04 15.17 16.73
N LEU A 779 24.37 16.05 15.78
CA LEU A 779 25.77 16.36 15.48
C LEU A 779 26.33 17.23 16.60
N GLU A 780 27.04 16.65 17.58
CA GLU A 780 27.71 17.45 18.61
C GLU A 780 28.64 18.49 17.94
N LYS A 781 28.89 19.64 18.59
CA LYS A 781 29.64 20.78 18.01
C LYS A 781 31.04 20.38 17.50
N GLN A 782 31.12 19.88 16.28
CA GLN A 782 32.33 19.44 15.62
C GLN A 782 32.27 19.78 14.14
N ARG A 783 33.44 20.08 13.57
CA ARG A 783 33.58 20.39 12.15
C ARG A 783 33.60 19.09 11.36
N ILE A 784 32.81 19.00 10.30
CA ILE A 784 32.76 17.83 9.43
C ILE A 784 33.92 17.91 8.43
N LEU A 785 34.83 16.95 8.49
CA LEU A 785 36.02 16.88 7.65
C LEU A 785 35.89 15.82 6.57
N SER A 786 35.18 14.73 6.86
CA SER A 786 34.96 13.64 5.91
C SER A 786 33.59 12.99 6.09
N PHE A 787 33.09 12.41 5.00
CA PHE A 787 31.80 11.75 4.95
C PHE A 787 31.85 10.64 3.90
N THR A 788 31.39 9.44 4.25
CA THR A 788 31.25 8.33 3.29
C THR A 788 30.14 7.37 3.69
N GLN A 789 29.76 6.49 2.76
CA GLN A 789 28.90 5.35 3.03
C GLN A 789 29.68 4.05 2.81
N ASP A 790 29.56 3.11 3.74
CA ASP A 790 30.18 1.79 3.59
C ASP A 790 29.30 0.82 2.79
N ASN A 791 29.80 -0.41 2.63
CA ASN A 791 29.15 -1.44 1.85
C ASN A 791 27.86 -1.97 2.47
N GLU A 792 27.69 -1.81 3.77
CA GLU A 792 26.53 -2.19 4.56
C GLU A 792 25.53 -1.03 4.71
N GLU A 793 25.72 0.05 3.95
CA GLU A 793 24.90 1.27 3.92
C GLU A 793 25.03 2.16 5.17
N ASN A 794 25.98 1.91 6.07
CA ASN A 794 26.23 2.80 7.22
C ASN A 794 26.88 4.11 6.75
N LEU A 795 26.46 5.22 7.34
CA LEU A 795 27.07 6.53 7.11
C LEU A 795 28.17 6.77 8.14
N TRP A 796 29.36 7.11 7.65
CA TRP A 796 30.52 7.46 8.46
C TRP A 796 30.79 8.95 8.35
N ILE A 797 30.91 9.62 9.48
CA ILE A 797 31.14 11.06 9.60
C ILE A 797 32.42 11.24 10.41
N GLY A 798 33.34 12.05 9.91
CA GLY A 798 34.67 12.26 10.50
C GLY A 798 35.07 13.71 10.59
#